data_AF-Q6DTY2-F1
#
_entry.id   AF-Q6DTY2-F1
#
_cell.length_a   1.000
_cell.length_b   1.000
_cell.length_c   1.000
_cell.angle_alpha   90.00
_cell.angle_beta   90.00
_cell.angle_gamma   90.00
#
_symmetry.space_group_name_H-M   'P 1'
#
loop_
_entity.id
_entity.type
_entity.pdbx_description
1 polymer ?
#
loop_
_entity_poly.entity_id
_entity_poly.type
_entity_poly.pdbx_seq_one_letter_code
_entity_poly.pdbx_strand_id
1 'polypeptide(L)'
;MKKRLLTALIAAVVFTGSYASFSTGIKAGELSGTTVINCNFDTNMKGWSYFTASGGDGEVTLADGALKAQVNECGEVSYGVQAYYDGFKMYKNGTYRLEFDISSTTDRIVDYRIQLNGGDYRAYVDGQINTTSAVQSISKEFVMTEENDVAPRLAFNLGSITGEALPAHSVKIDNVKLVLVDDTGVVGIEKPKVEQKIVLNQLGYKPNDKKKVVFRAETTDRNFKVVSTATNEVVYTGNIEGCRYNEAAGEINRFGDFSSFTTPGTYKIQTDSLGSSYDFTISEDIYNNVFKDAVRFFYMQRCGQELPAIYAGKWAHPACHTELARIYGTDKKIDVSGGWHDAGDYGRYVVATSKAVADLLSAYNDNKAAFGDDFNIPESGNGVSDVLDEVKYQLQWLLKMQEPTSGGVYHKVTCAGFPGHIMPQFEKDALIVSPISTTATADFAAVMAMGYENFKDIDAELAQKCLAAGELAWSYLEKTPTIPFTNPKGISTGEYGDGYDGDERYWAAAELLKATGNSKYDDAFKKMLNLKFENGYGWASVGHYGNKAYLTAKAADQNVAGNIRNHVLNEAQQIVSLAKNDGYNISNGTNYYWGSNMNVTNNAILLAEAYKLSPNPEYLEYAKEHINYCFGKNSLGFSFVSGYGTDYLKNPHHRPSIAQKAAIPGMLAGGPNDNLEDPYAQGILEGQAPARCYVDHAESYSTNEVDIYWNSPFVYAMAALNMK
;
A
#
# COMPACT_ATOMS: atom_id res chain seq x y z
N MET A 1 -4.02 30.01 23.61
CA MET A 1 -4.31 29.16 24.80
C MET A 1 -3.16 28.18 24.97
N LYS A 2 -2.82 27.83 26.22
CA LYS A 2 -1.51 27.37 26.72
C LYS A 2 -0.80 26.24 25.93
N LYS A 3 0.45 26.53 25.54
CA LYS A 3 1.53 25.59 25.18
C LYS A 3 1.86 24.65 26.35
N ARG A 4 2.16 23.39 26.06
CA ARG A 4 3.06 22.55 26.87
C ARG A 4 4.17 22.01 25.95
N LEU A 5 5.31 22.71 25.98
CA LEU A 5 6.61 22.11 25.69
C LEU A 5 6.98 21.26 26.90
N LEU A 6 7.46 20.03 26.68
CA LEU A 6 8.36 19.36 27.61
C LEU A 6 9.68 19.12 26.89
N THR A 7 10.68 19.87 27.31
CA THR A 7 12.07 19.79 26.92
C THR A 7 12.66 18.50 27.50
N ALA A 8 13.13 17.58 26.65
CA ALA A 8 13.98 16.48 27.09
C ALA A 8 15.45 16.88 26.86
N LEU A 9 16.20 17.04 27.96
CA LEU A 9 17.64 17.24 27.93
C LEU A 9 18.32 15.97 27.40
N ILE A 10 19.06 16.12 26.30
CA ILE A 10 19.95 15.11 25.74
C ILE A 10 21.19 15.02 26.64
N ALA A 11 21.32 13.93 27.39
CA ALA A 11 22.60 13.44 27.87
C ALA A 11 23.07 12.38 26.88
N ALA A 12 24.01 12.74 26.01
CA ALA A 12 24.65 11.82 25.08
C ALA A 12 25.50 10.81 25.85
N VAL A 13 24.98 9.60 26.03
CA VAL A 13 25.79 8.42 26.34
C VAL A 13 26.01 7.71 25.01
N VAL A 14 27.24 7.81 24.50
CA VAL A 14 27.71 7.02 23.36
C VAL A 14 27.73 5.56 23.79
N PHE A 15 26.63 4.84 23.54
CA PHE A 15 26.65 3.39 23.53
C PHE A 15 27.27 2.94 22.22
N THR A 16 28.54 2.55 22.27
CA THR A 16 29.16 1.69 21.26
C THR A 16 28.60 0.27 21.44
N GLY A 17 27.32 0.11 21.12
CA GLY A 17 26.69 -1.19 20.99
C GLY A 17 27.02 -1.74 19.61
N SER A 18 27.87 -2.76 19.54
CA SER A 18 28.02 -3.59 18.35
C SER A 18 26.65 -4.15 17.98
N TYR A 19 26.07 -3.70 16.87
CA TYR A 19 24.91 -4.33 16.25
C TYR A 19 25.34 -5.72 15.78
N ALA A 20 25.12 -6.73 16.62
CA ALA A 20 25.19 -8.11 16.17
C ALA A 20 23.99 -8.35 15.25
N SER A 21 24.25 -8.60 13.96
CA SER A 21 23.21 -9.07 13.06
C SER A 21 22.68 -10.41 13.60
N PHE A 22 21.47 -10.43 14.13
CA PHE A 22 20.81 -11.68 14.44
C PHE A 22 20.33 -12.31 13.14
N SER A 23 21.22 -13.07 12.49
CA SER A 23 20.85 -14.05 11.48
C SER A 23 21.70 -15.30 11.64
N THR A 24 21.51 -15.99 12.76
CA THR A 24 21.92 -17.40 12.82
C THR A 24 20.69 -18.21 12.40
N GLY A 25 20.78 -18.84 11.23
CA GLY A 25 19.78 -19.84 10.83
C GLY A 25 19.77 -20.92 11.90
N ILE A 26 18.58 -21.22 12.44
CA ILE A 26 18.40 -22.20 13.50
C ILE A 26 18.80 -23.57 12.97
N LYS A 27 19.66 -24.30 13.70
CA LYS A 27 20.01 -25.68 13.37
C LYS A 27 19.06 -26.65 14.07
N ALA A 28 18.72 -27.74 13.39
CA ALA A 28 17.97 -28.85 14.00
C ALA A 28 18.70 -29.39 15.24
N GLY A 29 17.97 -29.62 16.33
CA GLY A 29 18.48 -30.11 17.61
C GLY A 29 18.79 -29.01 18.64
N GLU A 30 18.55 -27.74 18.34
CA GLU A 30 18.81 -26.59 19.23
C GLU A 30 17.54 -26.04 19.90
N LEU A 31 16.34 -26.42 19.45
CA LEU A 31 15.05 -25.89 19.93
C LEU A 31 14.17 -26.91 20.66
N SER A 32 14.50 -28.20 20.67
CA SER A 32 13.67 -29.21 21.37
C SER A 32 13.48 -28.87 22.86
N GLY A 33 12.23 -28.89 23.31
CA GLY A 33 11.83 -28.47 24.66
C GLY A 33 11.58 -26.96 24.81
N THR A 34 11.72 -26.17 23.74
CA THR A 34 11.43 -24.72 23.80
C THR A 34 9.93 -24.47 23.92
N THR A 35 9.55 -23.75 24.96
CA THR A 35 8.18 -23.23 25.11
C THR A 35 7.99 -22.03 24.18
N VAL A 36 7.12 -22.18 23.19
CA VAL A 36 6.77 -21.18 22.17
C VAL A 36 5.70 -20.22 22.68
N ILE A 37 4.67 -20.75 23.35
CA ILE A 37 3.62 -19.97 24.02
C ILE A 37 3.58 -20.41 25.48
N ASN A 38 3.51 -19.46 26.41
CA ASN A 38 3.38 -19.73 27.84
C ASN A 38 2.51 -18.66 28.52
N CYS A 39 1.20 -18.87 28.56
CA CYS A 39 0.25 -17.93 29.13
C CYS A 39 -0.58 -18.62 30.21
N ASN A 40 -0.38 -18.21 31.47
CA ASN A 40 -1.18 -18.64 32.61
C ASN A 40 -2.09 -17.53 33.15
N PHE A 41 -2.13 -16.37 32.49
CA PHE A 41 -3.04 -15.25 32.75
C PHE A 41 -3.07 -14.70 34.18
N ASP A 42 -2.11 -15.05 35.04
CA ASP A 42 -2.01 -14.54 36.42
C ASP A 42 -1.79 -13.02 36.47
N THR A 43 -1.14 -12.46 35.44
CA THR A 43 -0.64 -11.06 35.48
C THR A 43 -1.06 -10.20 34.31
N ASN A 44 -1.21 -10.77 33.10
CA ASN A 44 -1.60 -10.03 31.89
C ASN A 44 -2.07 -10.99 30.79
N MET A 45 -2.55 -10.41 29.69
CA MET A 45 -2.95 -11.09 28.46
C MET A 45 -2.04 -10.71 27.28
N LYS A 46 -0.74 -10.51 27.52
CA LYS A 46 0.18 -10.10 26.46
C LYS A 46 0.16 -11.10 25.31
N GLY A 47 -0.03 -10.60 24.09
CA GLY A 47 -0.13 -11.40 22.86
C GLY A 47 -1.55 -11.88 22.53
N TRP A 48 -2.52 -11.70 23.45
CA TRP A 48 -3.92 -12.07 23.21
C TRP A 48 -4.77 -10.88 22.80
N SER A 49 -5.69 -11.11 21.87
CA SER A 49 -6.71 -10.16 21.44
C SER A 49 -7.98 -10.91 21.01
N TYR A 50 -8.97 -10.18 20.50
CA TYR A 50 -10.22 -10.77 20.02
C TYR A 50 -10.74 -10.09 18.76
N PHE A 51 -11.62 -10.82 18.09
CA PHE A 51 -12.25 -10.42 16.85
C PHE A 51 -13.74 -10.78 16.89
N THR A 52 -14.58 -9.91 16.31
CA THR A 52 -16.00 -10.18 16.12
C THR A 52 -16.42 -9.88 14.69
N ALA A 53 -17.28 -10.72 14.12
CA ALA A 53 -17.76 -10.60 12.75
C ALA A 53 -19.10 -11.32 12.54
N SER A 54 -19.73 -11.07 11.38
CA SER A 54 -20.93 -11.80 10.93
C SER A 54 -22.03 -11.89 11.99
N GLY A 55 -22.32 -10.75 12.63
CA GLY A 55 -23.34 -10.65 13.69
C GLY A 55 -22.89 -11.13 15.08
N GLY A 56 -21.67 -11.65 15.23
CA GLY A 56 -21.12 -11.98 16.54
C GLY A 56 -20.80 -10.73 17.36
N ASP A 57 -21.00 -10.83 18.67
CA ASP A 57 -20.77 -9.77 19.63
C ASP A 57 -20.20 -10.35 20.92
N GLY A 58 -19.15 -9.74 21.44
CA GLY A 58 -18.44 -10.21 22.60
C GLY A 58 -17.16 -9.45 22.87
N GLU A 59 -16.54 -9.75 24.00
CA GLU A 59 -15.28 -9.16 24.42
C GLU A 59 -14.40 -10.20 25.12
N VAL A 60 -13.10 -9.98 25.11
CA VAL A 60 -12.12 -10.85 25.78
C VAL A 60 -11.35 -10.02 26.80
N THR A 61 -11.39 -10.46 28.06
CA THR A 61 -10.86 -9.73 29.21
C THR A 61 -10.07 -10.65 30.14
N LEU A 62 -9.26 -10.06 31.02
CA LEU A 62 -8.55 -10.78 32.08
C LEU A 62 -9.43 -10.81 33.32
N ALA A 63 -9.85 -11.99 33.76
CA ALA A 63 -10.68 -12.16 34.94
C ALA A 63 -10.37 -13.46 35.68
N ASP A 64 -10.31 -13.40 37.01
CA ASP A 64 -10.12 -14.56 37.90
C ASP A 64 -8.92 -15.45 37.51
N GLY A 65 -7.80 -14.81 37.16
CA GLY A 65 -6.56 -15.47 36.77
C GLY A 65 -6.58 -16.15 35.40
N ALA A 66 -7.57 -15.86 34.54
CA ALA A 66 -7.67 -16.46 33.22
C ALA A 66 -8.16 -15.48 32.15
N LEU A 67 -8.06 -15.90 30.89
CA LEU A 67 -8.74 -15.24 29.80
C LEU A 67 -10.23 -15.59 29.88
N LYS A 68 -11.07 -14.55 29.97
CA LYS A 68 -12.54 -14.65 29.93
C LYS A 68 -13.05 -14.04 28.64
N ALA A 69 -13.61 -14.87 27.78
CA ALA A 69 -14.34 -14.44 26.60
C ALA A 69 -15.83 -14.36 26.92
N GLN A 70 -16.38 -13.16 26.97
CA GLN A 70 -17.82 -12.91 27.07
C GLN A 70 -18.43 -12.95 25.68
N VAL A 71 -19.40 -13.83 25.47
CA VAL A 71 -20.13 -13.97 24.20
C VAL A 71 -21.55 -13.47 24.43
N ASN A 72 -21.88 -12.35 23.82
CA ASN A 72 -23.23 -11.77 23.87
C ASN A 72 -24.09 -12.33 22.74
N GLU A 73 -23.52 -12.42 21.54
CA GLU A 73 -24.14 -13.01 20.35
C GLU A 73 -23.10 -13.89 19.62
N CYS A 74 -23.48 -15.12 19.25
CA CYS A 74 -22.57 -16.06 18.59
C CYS A 74 -22.33 -15.72 17.10
N GLY A 75 -23.21 -14.92 16.49
CA GLY A 75 -23.18 -14.63 15.06
C GLY A 75 -23.52 -15.82 14.18
N GLU A 76 -23.19 -15.72 12.90
CA GLU A 76 -23.56 -16.69 11.86
C GLU A 76 -22.47 -17.71 11.51
N VAL A 77 -21.25 -17.50 11.99
CA VAL A 77 -20.06 -18.30 11.66
C VAL A 77 -19.26 -18.67 12.91
N SER A 78 -18.44 -19.72 12.84
CA SER A 78 -17.69 -20.25 14.00
C SER A 78 -16.71 -19.24 14.60
N TYR A 79 -16.13 -18.37 13.79
CA TYR A 79 -15.22 -17.30 14.21
C TYR A 79 -15.95 -15.97 14.49
N GLY A 80 -17.30 -15.96 14.52
CA GLY A 80 -18.11 -14.76 14.76
C GLY A 80 -17.76 -14.05 16.07
N VAL A 81 -17.28 -14.80 17.06
CA VAL A 81 -16.48 -14.31 18.18
C VAL A 81 -15.23 -15.18 18.26
N GLN A 82 -14.04 -14.59 18.29
CA GLN A 82 -12.77 -15.32 18.33
C GLN A 82 -11.85 -14.68 19.37
N ALA A 83 -11.29 -15.50 20.26
CA ALA A 83 -10.13 -15.14 21.08
C ALA A 83 -8.88 -15.72 20.42
N TYR A 84 -7.81 -14.93 20.26
CA TYR A 84 -6.61 -15.40 19.56
C TYR A 84 -5.31 -14.90 20.16
N TYR A 85 -4.24 -15.61 19.85
CA TYR A 85 -2.86 -15.29 20.19
C TYR A 85 -2.00 -15.26 18.91
N ASP A 86 -1.26 -14.17 18.74
CA ASP A 86 -0.32 -13.93 17.64
C ASP A 86 1.10 -13.69 18.18
N GLY A 87 2.10 -13.57 17.30
CA GLY A 87 3.47 -13.19 17.69
C GLY A 87 4.38 -14.37 18.06
N PHE A 88 4.12 -15.56 17.52
CA PHE A 88 4.98 -16.73 17.64
C PHE A 88 5.39 -17.26 16.26
N LYS A 89 6.28 -18.26 16.21
CA LYS A 89 6.78 -18.86 14.96
C LYS A 89 6.65 -20.37 15.00
N MET A 90 6.49 -20.98 13.83
CA MET A 90 6.41 -22.41 13.64
C MET A 90 7.30 -22.87 12.49
N TYR A 91 7.90 -24.04 12.68
CA TYR A 91 8.87 -24.59 11.75
C TYR A 91 8.36 -25.90 11.16
N LYS A 92 8.51 -26.03 9.84
CA LYS A 92 8.22 -27.23 9.09
C LYS A 92 8.92 -28.43 9.70
N ASN A 93 8.16 -29.53 9.84
CA ASN A 93 8.51 -30.79 10.47
C ASN A 93 8.82 -30.72 11.98
N GLY A 94 8.64 -29.56 12.63
CA GLY A 94 8.65 -29.50 14.09
C GLY A 94 7.44 -30.25 14.65
N THR A 95 7.65 -31.06 15.68
CA THR A 95 6.55 -31.66 16.45
C THR A 95 6.23 -30.75 17.62
N TYR A 96 4.98 -30.32 17.72
CA TYR A 96 4.51 -29.39 18.73
C TYR A 96 3.47 -30.05 19.63
N ARG A 97 3.43 -29.62 20.90
CA ARG A 97 2.35 -29.94 21.84
C ARG A 97 1.63 -28.66 22.27
N LEU A 98 0.34 -28.57 21.95
CA LEU A 98 -0.58 -27.53 22.44
C LEU A 98 -1.31 -28.04 23.69
N GLU A 99 -1.27 -27.27 24.77
CA GLU A 99 -1.92 -27.57 26.05
C GLU A 99 -2.71 -26.35 26.52
N PHE A 100 -3.91 -26.55 27.08
CA PHE A 100 -4.71 -25.48 27.69
C PHE A 100 -5.85 -26.06 28.53
N ASP A 101 -6.38 -25.24 29.45
CA ASP A 101 -7.59 -25.51 30.20
C ASP A 101 -8.74 -24.67 29.66
N ILE A 102 -9.94 -25.25 29.58
CA ILE A 102 -11.14 -24.55 29.12
C ILE A 102 -12.39 -24.93 29.91
N SER A 103 -13.30 -23.98 30.08
CA SER A 103 -14.66 -24.21 30.58
C SER A 103 -15.62 -23.16 30.01
N SER A 104 -16.93 -23.44 30.03
CA SER A 104 -17.96 -22.48 29.63
C SER A 104 -19.14 -22.48 30.59
N THR A 105 -19.75 -21.32 30.82
CA THR A 105 -20.96 -21.21 31.64
C THR A 105 -22.20 -21.78 30.95
N THR A 106 -22.09 -22.15 29.67
CA THR A 106 -23.15 -22.80 28.89
C THR A 106 -22.53 -23.94 28.11
N ASP A 107 -23.17 -25.11 28.12
CA ASP A 107 -22.67 -26.25 27.36
C ASP A 107 -22.64 -25.92 25.86
N ARG A 108 -21.47 -26.01 25.25
CA ARG A 108 -21.26 -25.60 23.86
C ARG A 108 -20.05 -26.27 23.23
N ILE A 109 -20.03 -26.27 21.90
CA ILE A 109 -18.81 -26.58 21.14
C ILE A 109 -17.92 -25.33 21.10
N VAL A 110 -16.63 -25.53 21.32
CA VAL A 110 -15.56 -24.57 21.01
C VAL A 110 -14.62 -25.22 20.02
N ASP A 111 -14.29 -24.50 18.95
CA ASP A 111 -13.30 -24.91 17.95
C ASP A 111 -11.97 -24.21 18.25
N TYR A 112 -10.90 -24.97 18.46
CA TYR A 112 -9.55 -24.43 18.65
C TYR A 112 -8.68 -24.82 17.45
N ARG A 113 -7.77 -23.93 17.08
CA ARG A 113 -6.87 -24.17 15.96
C ARG A 113 -5.61 -23.34 16.02
N ILE A 114 -4.52 -23.88 15.46
CA ILE A 114 -3.37 -23.08 15.03
C ILE A 114 -3.40 -23.07 13.50
N GLN A 115 -3.31 -21.89 12.91
CA GLN A 115 -3.57 -21.67 11.49
C GLN A 115 -2.67 -20.60 10.89
N LEU A 116 -2.64 -20.57 9.56
CA LEU A 116 -2.14 -19.41 8.82
C LEU A 116 -2.93 -18.16 9.22
N ASN A 117 -2.22 -17.05 9.46
CA ASN A 117 -2.80 -15.77 9.81
C ASN A 117 -2.97 -14.88 8.57
N GLY A 118 -3.82 -15.35 7.65
CA GLY A 118 -4.01 -14.74 6.34
C GLY A 118 -4.43 -15.79 5.30
N GLY A 119 -4.63 -15.35 4.07
CA GLY A 119 -4.98 -16.22 2.94
C GLY A 119 -6.23 -17.07 3.10
N ASP A 120 -6.06 -18.39 3.08
CA ASP A 120 -7.13 -19.37 3.21
C ASP A 120 -7.39 -19.78 4.66
N TYR A 121 -6.63 -19.22 5.62
CA TYR A 121 -6.70 -19.53 7.04
C TYR A 121 -6.61 -21.04 7.34
N ARG A 122 -5.92 -21.82 6.49
CA ARG A 122 -5.79 -23.27 6.68
C ARG A 122 -5.19 -23.59 8.05
N ALA A 123 -5.75 -24.61 8.71
CA ALA A 123 -5.26 -25.08 10.00
C ALA A 123 -4.00 -25.95 9.83
N TYR A 124 -3.03 -25.75 10.70
CA TYR A 124 -1.91 -26.67 10.93
C TYR A 124 -2.29 -27.75 11.95
N VAL A 125 -3.15 -27.36 12.90
CA VAL A 125 -3.86 -28.25 13.81
C VAL A 125 -5.19 -27.62 14.18
N ASP A 126 -6.22 -28.44 14.33
CA ASP A 126 -7.55 -28.04 14.79
C ASP A 126 -8.19 -29.13 15.67
N GLY A 127 -9.25 -28.75 16.37
CA GLY A 127 -10.06 -29.67 17.15
C GLY A 127 -11.27 -28.98 17.77
N GLN A 128 -12.29 -29.78 18.08
CA GLN A 128 -13.51 -29.30 18.73
C GLN A 128 -13.65 -29.90 20.13
N ILE A 129 -14.14 -29.09 21.07
CA ILE A 129 -14.34 -29.45 22.47
C ILE A 129 -15.79 -29.17 22.84
N ASN A 130 -16.47 -30.19 23.35
CA ASN A 130 -17.74 -30.02 24.04
C ASN A 130 -17.45 -29.50 25.44
N THR A 131 -17.53 -28.18 25.59
CA THR A 131 -17.28 -27.48 26.85
C THR A 131 -18.50 -27.55 27.77
N THR A 132 -18.24 -27.58 29.07
CA THR A 132 -19.24 -27.46 30.13
C THR A 132 -18.74 -26.50 31.21
N SER A 133 -19.50 -26.31 32.28
CA SER A 133 -19.04 -25.54 33.45
C SER A 133 -17.85 -26.16 34.18
N ALA A 134 -17.56 -27.45 33.99
CA ALA A 134 -16.37 -28.10 34.54
C ALA A 134 -15.13 -27.79 33.69
N VAL A 135 -14.00 -27.53 34.34
CA VAL A 135 -12.72 -27.33 33.67
C VAL A 135 -12.26 -28.61 32.99
N GLN A 136 -11.87 -28.50 31.73
CA GLN A 136 -11.31 -29.58 30.91
C GLN A 136 -9.90 -29.20 30.47
N SER A 137 -8.94 -30.09 30.72
CA SER A 137 -7.56 -29.94 30.26
C SER A 137 -7.37 -30.64 28.92
N ILE A 138 -6.81 -29.92 27.95
CA ILE A 138 -6.58 -30.38 26.58
C ILE A 138 -5.08 -30.47 26.35
N SER A 139 -4.65 -31.54 25.68
CA SER A 139 -3.27 -31.74 25.24
C SER A 139 -3.28 -32.40 23.86
N LYS A 140 -2.69 -31.73 22.87
CA LYS A 140 -2.68 -32.15 21.48
C LYS A 140 -1.28 -32.04 20.91
N GLU A 141 -0.69 -33.19 20.56
CA GLU A 141 0.54 -33.24 19.77
C GLU A 141 0.23 -33.29 18.28
N PHE A 142 1.04 -32.60 17.48
CA PHE A 142 0.94 -32.56 16.03
C PHE A 142 2.28 -32.21 15.38
N VAL A 143 2.44 -32.54 14.10
CA VAL A 143 3.62 -32.18 13.30
C VAL A 143 3.22 -31.04 12.37
N MET A 144 4.02 -29.97 12.33
CA MET A 144 3.84 -28.86 11.39
C MET A 144 4.29 -29.31 9.99
N THR A 145 3.39 -29.80 9.15
CA THR A 145 3.75 -30.33 7.81
C THR A 145 3.91 -29.25 6.74
N GLU A 146 3.36 -28.07 6.99
CA GLU A 146 3.41 -26.92 6.10
C GLU A 146 4.78 -26.22 6.15
N GLU A 147 5.02 -25.28 5.23
CA GLU A 147 6.23 -24.43 5.25
C GLU A 147 6.35 -23.63 6.55
N ASN A 148 7.57 -23.17 6.86
CA ASN A 148 7.82 -22.33 8.03
C ASN A 148 6.88 -21.12 8.03
N ASP A 149 6.28 -20.86 9.19
CA ASP A 149 5.38 -19.72 9.39
C ASP A 149 5.94 -18.83 10.50
N VAL A 150 6.15 -17.56 10.17
CA VAL A 150 6.75 -16.56 11.05
C VAL A 150 5.73 -15.73 11.80
N ALA A 151 4.44 -15.89 11.46
CA ALA A 151 3.33 -15.21 12.11
C ALA A 151 2.02 -16.04 12.11
N PRO A 152 2.03 -17.33 12.52
CA PRO A 152 0.82 -18.10 12.72
C PRO A 152 -0.11 -17.47 13.79
N ARG A 153 -1.37 -17.90 13.77
CA ARG A 153 -2.36 -17.57 14.79
C ARG A 153 -2.83 -18.82 15.53
N LEU A 154 -2.84 -18.76 16.86
CA LEU A 154 -3.62 -19.66 17.70
C LEU A 154 -4.99 -19.02 17.95
N ALA A 155 -6.08 -19.69 17.60
CA ALA A 155 -7.44 -19.17 17.72
C ALA A 155 -8.35 -20.13 18.48
N PHE A 156 -9.25 -19.54 19.27
CA PHE A 156 -10.41 -20.17 19.88
C PHE A 156 -11.66 -19.52 19.29
N ASN A 157 -12.35 -20.26 18.46
CA ASN A 157 -13.57 -19.88 17.75
C ASN A 157 -14.77 -20.14 18.65
N LEU A 158 -15.43 -19.06 19.05
CA LEU A 158 -16.51 -18.99 20.03
C LEU A 158 -17.82 -18.48 19.41
N GLY A 159 -17.89 -18.38 18.08
CA GLY A 159 -19.11 -18.07 17.35
C GLY A 159 -20.03 -19.28 17.17
N SER A 160 -20.86 -19.26 16.13
CA SER A 160 -21.83 -20.32 15.85
C SER A 160 -21.20 -21.51 15.13
N ILE A 161 -21.17 -22.67 15.80
CA ILE A 161 -20.60 -23.92 15.26
C ILE A 161 -21.71 -24.90 14.82
N THR A 162 -22.75 -25.05 15.63
CA THR A 162 -23.89 -25.96 15.36
C THR A 162 -25.05 -25.28 14.65
N GLY A 163 -25.03 -23.95 14.53
CA GLY A 163 -26.17 -23.14 14.10
C GLY A 163 -27.22 -22.90 15.19
N GLU A 164 -27.05 -23.50 16.38
CA GLU A 164 -27.97 -23.30 17.51
C GLU A 164 -27.72 -21.96 18.19
N ALA A 165 -28.80 -21.22 18.46
CA ALA A 165 -28.73 -19.99 19.23
C ALA A 165 -28.46 -20.30 20.71
N LEU A 166 -27.40 -19.71 21.27
CA LEU A 166 -27.04 -19.84 22.68
C LEU A 166 -27.35 -18.53 23.42
N PRO A 167 -27.78 -18.58 24.70
CA PRO A 167 -27.90 -17.39 25.52
C PRO A 167 -26.52 -16.75 25.74
N ALA A 168 -26.48 -15.48 26.14
CA ALA A 168 -25.23 -14.81 26.52
C ALA A 168 -24.52 -15.59 27.64
N HIS A 169 -23.22 -15.82 27.46
CA HIS A 169 -22.44 -16.71 28.32
C HIS A 169 -20.95 -16.33 28.27
N SER A 170 -20.12 -17.01 29.06
CA SER A 170 -18.67 -16.81 29.02
C SER A 170 -17.91 -18.12 28.86
N VAL A 171 -16.76 -18.03 28.20
CA VAL A 171 -15.79 -19.11 28.05
C VAL A 171 -14.51 -18.68 28.76
N LYS A 172 -14.01 -19.52 29.67
CA LYS A 172 -12.77 -19.30 30.41
C LYS A 172 -11.68 -20.19 29.82
N ILE A 173 -10.56 -19.59 29.43
CA ILE A 173 -9.38 -20.27 28.87
C ILE A 173 -8.17 -19.94 29.75
N ASP A 174 -7.41 -20.96 30.14
CA ASP A 174 -6.28 -20.82 31.04
C ASP A 174 -5.12 -21.77 30.67
N ASN A 175 -3.93 -21.55 31.26
CA ASN A 175 -2.76 -22.41 31.16
C ASN A 175 -2.35 -22.79 29.71
N VAL A 176 -2.47 -21.84 28.78
CA VAL A 176 -2.17 -22.06 27.36
C VAL A 176 -0.66 -22.18 27.16
N LYS A 177 -0.22 -23.34 26.67
CA LYS A 177 1.16 -23.65 26.32
C LYS A 177 1.27 -24.25 24.93
N LEU A 178 2.27 -23.81 24.18
CA LEU A 178 2.70 -24.45 22.95
C LEU A 178 4.18 -24.77 23.10
N VAL A 179 4.57 -26.03 22.97
CA VAL A 179 5.96 -26.48 23.15
C VAL A 179 6.43 -27.18 21.89
N LEU A 180 7.61 -26.81 21.37
CA LEU A 180 8.30 -27.57 20.32
C LEU A 180 8.98 -28.77 20.98
N VAL A 181 8.34 -29.95 20.91
CA VAL A 181 8.79 -31.16 21.63
C VAL A 181 9.84 -31.94 20.86
N ASP A 182 9.87 -31.85 19.52
CA ASP A 182 10.91 -32.45 18.68
C ASP A 182 11.20 -31.55 17.48
N ASP A 183 12.47 -31.19 17.31
CA ASP A 183 12.97 -30.34 16.23
C ASP A 183 13.97 -31.07 15.30
N THR A 184 14.12 -32.39 15.44
CA THR A 184 15.10 -33.17 14.66
C THR A 184 14.84 -33.13 13.15
N GLY A 185 13.57 -32.93 12.74
CA GLY A 185 13.16 -32.77 11.35
C GLY A 185 13.10 -31.33 10.85
N VAL A 186 13.33 -30.33 11.72
CA VAL A 186 13.09 -28.91 11.41
C VAL A 186 13.97 -28.44 10.26
N VAL A 187 13.32 -27.85 9.27
CA VAL A 187 13.99 -27.08 8.22
C VAL A 187 14.05 -25.62 8.69
N GLY A 188 15.24 -25.14 9.04
CA GLY A 188 15.42 -23.75 9.46
C GLY A 188 14.89 -22.75 8.42
N ILE A 189 14.50 -21.55 8.87
CA ILE A 189 14.09 -20.45 7.99
C ILE A 189 15.26 -20.14 7.03
N GLU A 190 14.94 -19.92 5.74
CA GLU A 190 15.91 -19.66 4.69
C GLU A 190 17.02 -18.70 5.14
N LYS A 191 18.24 -18.96 4.65
CA LYS A 191 19.37 -18.04 4.86
C LYS A 191 18.96 -16.64 4.38
N PRO A 192 19.40 -15.57 5.07
CA PRO A 192 19.23 -14.23 4.56
C PRO A 192 19.77 -14.16 3.13
N LYS A 193 18.99 -13.54 2.26
CA LYS A 193 19.44 -13.20 0.91
C LYS A 193 20.79 -12.48 1.01
N VAL A 194 21.74 -12.86 0.14
CA VAL A 194 23.01 -12.14 0.06
C VAL A 194 22.70 -10.69 -0.30
N GLU A 195 23.04 -9.77 0.59
CA GLU A 195 22.73 -8.37 0.38
C GLU A 195 23.51 -7.79 -0.79
N GLN A 196 22.80 -7.08 -1.67
CA GLN A 196 23.41 -6.35 -2.76
C GLN A 196 24.08 -5.07 -2.25
N LYS A 197 25.42 -5.06 -2.23
CA LYS A 197 26.22 -3.96 -1.66
C LYS A 197 26.40 -2.76 -2.59
N ILE A 198 26.24 -2.97 -3.90
CA ILE A 198 26.37 -1.94 -4.92
C ILE A 198 25.00 -1.75 -5.56
N VAL A 199 24.34 -0.65 -5.25
CA VAL A 199 22.94 -0.41 -5.63
C VAL A 199 22.79 0.84 -6.48
N LEU A 200 21.91 0.74 -7.46
CA LEU A 200 21.60 1.71 -8.49
C LEU A 200 20.24 1.34 -9.11
N ASN A 201 19.77 2.13 -10.07
CA ASN A 201 18.59 1.76 -10.85
C ASN A 201 18.89 0.46 -11.62
N GLN A 202 18.16 -0.62 -11.30
CA GLN A 202 18.38 -1.95 -11.87
C GLN A 202 17.93 -2.06 -13.34
N LEU A 203 17.08 -1.15 -13.83
CA LEU A 203 16.80 -1.06 -15.26
C LEU A 203 17.95 -0.35 -15.98
N GLY A 204 18.41 0.75 -15.38
CA GLY A 204 19.56 1.53 -15.81
C GLY A 204 19.22 2.99 -16.06
N TYR A 205 19.78 3.60 -17.11
CA TYR A 205 19.73 5.06 -17.31
C TYR A 205 19.62 5.45 -18.79
N LYS A 206 19.00 6.61 -19.10
CA LYS A 206 19.16 7.19 -20.45
C LYS A 206 20.60 7.72 -20.63
N PRO A 207 21.14 7.77 -21.86
CA PRO A 207 22.50 8.23 -22.13
C PRO A 207 22.88 9.55 -21.46
N ASN A 208 21.97 10.52 -21.41
CA ASN A 208 22.25 11.85 -20.85
C ASN A 208 21.73 12.06 -19.42
N ASP A 209 21.20 11.02 -18.77
CA ASP A 209 20.79 11.11 -17.37
C ASP A 209 22.00 11.23 -16.44
N LYS A 210 21.74 11.79 -15.25
CA LYS A 210 22.62 11.62 -14.10
C LYS A 210 22.59 10.15 -13.67
N LYS A 211 23.77 9.56 -13.53
CA LYS A 211 23.95 8.13 -13.23
C LYS A 211 24.78 8.01 -11.95
N LYS A 212 24.10 7.67 -10.86
CA LYS A 212 24.69 7.57 -9.53
C LYS A 212 24.58 6.15 -8.99
N VAL A 213 25.63 5.71 -8.33
CA VAL A 213 25.70 4.41 -7.64
C VAL A 213 25.95 4.65 -6.15
N VAL A 214 25.32 3.83 -5.31
CA VAL A 214 25.50 3.82 -3.85
C VAL A 214 26.19 2.52 -3.44
N PHE A 215 27.22 2.64 -2.61
CA PHE A 215 27.94 1.53 -2.00
C PHE A 215 27.54 1.43 -0.52
N ARG A 216 26.93 0.32 -0.15
CA ARG A 216 26.29 0.04 1.16
C ARG A 216 27.21 -0.74 2.09
N ALA A 217 28.44 -0.26 2.26
CA ALA A 217 29.44 -0.92 3.10
C ALA A 217 30.58 0.04 3.46
N GLU A 218 31.25 -0.25 4.59
CA GLU A 218 32.60 0.25 4.79
C GLU A 218 33.52 -0.37 3.75
N THR A 219 34.20 0.47 2.97
CA THR A 219 35.18 0.01 1.99
C THR A 219 36.36 0.97 1.88
N THR A 220 37.55 0.41 1.76
CA THR A 220 38.77 1.14 1.44
C THR A 220 38.91 1.42 -0.06
N ASP A 221 38.07 0.81 -0.89
CA ASP A 221 38.07 1.05 -2.33
C ASP A 221 37.93 2.55 -2.60
N ARG A 222 38.75 3.03 -3.54
CA ARG A 222 38.76 4.43 -3.98
C ARG A 222 38.11 4.63 -5.34
N ASN A 223 38.00 3.55 -6.11
CA ASN A 223 37.50 3.57 -7.47
C ASN A 223 36.50 2.44 -7.69
N PHE A 224 35.60 2.62 -8.63
CA PHE A 224 34.74 1.57 -9.17
C PHE A 224 34.94 1.50 -10.70
N LYS A 225 34.62 0.34 -11.28
CA LYS A 225 34.72 0.06 -12.71
C LYS A 225 33.31 -0.13 -13.28
N VAL A 226 33.02 0.47 -14.42
CA VAL A 226 31.88 0.06 -15.25
C VAL A 226 32.40 -0.99 -16.22
N VAL A 227 31.81 -2.17 -16.19
CA VAL A 227 32.24 -3.34 -16.97
C VAL A 227 31.14 -3.70 -17.96
N SER A 228 31.48 -3.80 -19.24
CA SER A 228 30.58 -4.28 -20.28
C SER A 228 30.25 -5.75 -20.04
N THR A 229 28.97 -6.11 -20.01
CA THR A 229 28.56 -7.53 -19.84
C THR A 229 28.80 -8.33 -21.12
N ALA A 230 28.87 -7.67 -22.28
CA ALA A 230 29.12 -8.32 -23.56
C ALA A 230 30.60 -8.69 -23.77
N THR A 231 31.53 -7.83 -23.33
CA THR A 231 32.97 -8.02 -23.57
C THR A 231 33.78 -8.37 -22.33
N ASN A 232 33.21 -8.20 -21.13
CA ASN A 232 33.90 -8.25 -19.84
C ASN A 232 35.05 -7.22 -19.70
N GLU A 233 35.07 -6.19 -20.55
CA GLU A 233 36.07 -5.13 -20.49
C GLU A 233 35.62 -3.98 -19.59
N VAL A 234 36.58 -3.35 -18.91
CA VAL A 234 36.37 -2.10 -18.18
C VAL A 234 36.25 -0.97 -19.20
N VAL A 235 35.08 -0.36 -19.27
CA VAL A 235 34.76 0.72 -20.22
C VAL A 235 34.78 2.11 -19.58
N TYR A 236 34.72 2.18 -18.25
CA TYR A 236 34.83 3.41 -17.48
C TYR A 236 35.37 3.11 -16.07
N THR A 237 36.09 4.06 -15.48
CA THR A 237 36.53 4.01 -14.08
C THR A 237 36.13 5.31 -13.41
N GLY A 238 35.39 5.22 -12.30
CA GLY A 238 34.95 6.36 -11.51
C GLY A 238 35.49 6.32 -10.09
N ASN A 239 35.38 7.43 -9.36
CA ASN A 239 35.80 7.55 -7.97
C ASN A 239 34.67 7.14 -7.02
N ILE A 240 35.04 6.51 -5.90
CA ILE A 240 34.16 6.30 -4.75
C ILE A 240 34.41 7.43 -3.75
N GLU A 241 33.38 8.25 -3.56
CA GLU A 241 33.45 9.49 -2.79
C GLU A 241 32.46 9.48 -1.62
N GLY A 242 32.67 10.42 -0.70
CA GLY A 242 31.86 10.54 0.50
C GLY A 242 31.99 9.36 1.47
N CYS A 243 31.35 9.51 2.62
CA CYS A 243 31.12 8.48 3.64
C CYS A 243 30.08 9.05 4.59
N ARG A 244 28.84 8.56 4.51
CA ARG A 244 27.71 9.07 5.30
C ARG A 244 27.03 7.91 5.99
N TYR A 245 26.80 8.03 7.30
CA TYR A 245 25.87 7.14 8.00
C TYR A 245 24.44 7.55 7.64
N ASN A 246 23.66 6.61 7.12
CA ASN A 246 22.26 6.78 6.80
C ASN A 246 21.42 6.17 7.92
N GLU A 247 20.86 7.02 8.78
CA GLU A 247 20.06 6.61 9.93
C GLU A 247 18.82 5.80 9.51
N ALA A 248 18.14 6.21 8.44
CA ALA A 248 16.94 5.53 7.97
C ALA A 248 17.23 4.09 7.51
N ALA A 249 18.44 3.83 7.01
CA ALA A 249 18.85 2.51 6.54
C ALA A 249 19.71 1.73 7.56
N GLY A 250 20.20 2.38 8.61
CA GLY A 250 21.08 1.77 9.61
C GLY A 250 22.45 1.36 9.06
N GLU A 251 22.96 2.05 8.04
CA GLU A 251 24.18 1.64 7.30
C GLU A 251 25.03 2.82 6.83
N ILE A 252 26.27 2.53 6.40
CA ILE A 252 27.18 3.51 5.81
C ILE A 252 27.03 3.49 4.29
N ASN A 253 26.88 4.68 3.70
CA ASN A 253 26.80 4.90 2.26
C ASN A 253 28.03 5.66 1.74
N ARG A 254 28.57 5.20 0.62
CA ARG A 254 29.52 5.93 -0.24
C ARG A 254 28.93 6.04 -1.65
N PHE A 255 29.45 6.96 -2.46
CA PHE A 255 28.79 7.37 -3.69
C PHE A 255 29.74 7.32 -4.88
N GLY A 256 29.18 7.08 -6.07
CA GLY A 256 29.89 7.22 -7.34
C GLY A 256 29.00 7.88 -8.38
N ASP A 257 29.61 8.65 -9.28
CA ASP A 257 28.97 9.28 -10.43
C ASP A 257 29.69 8.83 -11.71
N PHE A 258 28.92 8.28 -12.65
CA PHE A 258 29.39 7.87 -13.98
C PHE A 258 28.55 8.51 -15.09
N SER A 259 27.95 9.66 -14.81
CA SER A 259 27.06 10.38 -15.74
C SER A 259 27.74 10.74 -17.06
N SER A 260 29.07 10.96 -17.04
CA SER A 260 29.88 11.25 -18.23
C SER A 260 30.00 10.07 -19.19
N PHE A 261 29.73 8.85 -18.72
CA PHE A 261 29.65 7.67 -19.55
C PHE A 261 28.24 7.55 -20.14
N THR A 262 28.14 7.68 -21.47
CA THR A 262 26.86 7.78 -22.19
C THR A 262 26.68 6.69 -23.24
N THR A 263 27.68 5.82 -23.45
CA THR A 263 27.65 4.79 -24.48
C THR A 263 26.55 3.77 -24.20
N PRO A 264 25.59 3.58 -25.12
CA PRO A 264 24.55 2.57 -24.94
C PRO A 264 25.10 1.15 -24.81
N GLY A 265 24.46 0.32 -23.99
CA GLY A 265 24.87 -1.06 -23.72
C GLY A 265 24.42 -1.56 -22.36
N THR A 266 24.76 -2.80 -22.04
CA THR A 266 24.50 -3.42 -20.74
C THR A 266 25.80 -3.55 -19.94
N TYR A 267 25.75 -3.17 -18.68
CA TYR A 267 26.91 -2.99 -17.83
C TYR A 267 26.66 -3.47 -16.41
N LYS A 268 27.74 -3.64 -15.65
CA LYS A 268 27.72 -3.76 -14.19
C LYS A 268 28.77 -2.86 -13.57
N ILE A 269 28.52 -2.39 -12.35
CA ILE A 269 29.51 -1.71 -11.52
C ILE A 269 30.30 -2.78 -10.77
N GLN A 270 31.62 -2.68 -10.75
CA GLN A 270 32.49 -3.62 -10.03
C GLN A 270 33.48 -2.87 -9.15
N THR A 271 33.68 -3.37 -7.93
CA THR A 271 34.81 -2.98 -7.07
C THR A 271 35.60 -4.22 -6.66
N ASP A 272 36.81 -4.00 -6.14
CA ASP A 272 37.70 -5.11 -5.79
C ASP A 272 37.24 -5.80 -4.50
N SER A 273 36.65 -5.06 -3.55
CA SER A 273 36.22 -5.60 -2.23
C SER A 273 34.72 -5.91 -2.11
N LEU A 274 33.84 -5.23 -2.86
CA LEU A 274 32.38 -5.36 -2.72
C LEU A 274 31.73 -6.25 -3.77
N GLY A 275 32.47 -6.70 -4.77
CA GLY A 275 31.95 -7.52 -5.87
C GLY A 275 31.32 -6.68 -6.98
N SER A 276 30.21 -7.14 -7.53
CA SER A 276 29.51 -6.50 -8.65
C SER A 276 28.09 -6.06 -8.29
N SER A 277 27.59 -5.03 -8.97
CA SER A 277 26.16 -4.73 -9.04
C SER A 277 25.40 -5.79 -9.82
N TYR A 278 24.07 -5.73 -9.75
CA TYR A 278 23.24 -6.27 -10.81
C TYR A 278 23.55 -5.58 -12.14
N ASP A 279 23.22 -6.25 -13.23
CA ASP A 279 23.34 -5.68 -14.58
C ASP A 279 22.33 -4.54 -14.75
N PHE A 280 22.71 -3.50 -15.50
CA PHE A 280 21.89 -2.35 -15.83
C PHE A 280 22.14 -1.91 -17.28
N THR A 281 21.17 -1.25 -17.90
CA THR A 281 21.25 -0.85 -19.31
C THR A 281 21.33 0.67 -19.48
N ILE A 282 22.20 1.14 -20.37
CA ILE A 282 22.15 2.52 -20.87
C ILE A 282 21.47 2.49 -22.24
N SER A 283 20.26 3.05 -22.35
CA SER A 283 19.52 3.21 -23.61
C SER A 283 18.44 4.30 -23.48
N GLU A 284 18.01 4.86 -24.61
CA GLU A 284 16.95 5.90 -24.65
C GLU A 284 15.56 5.35 -24.30
N ASP A 285 15.34 4.04 -24.47
CA ASP A 285 14.05 3.35 -24.43
C ASP A 285 13.89 2.35 -23.27
N ILE A 286 14.79 2.38 -22.28
CA ILE A 286 14.80 1.43 -21.16
C ILE A 286 13.53 1.44 -20.29
N TYR A 287 12.74 2.52 -20.34
CA TYR A 287 11.56 2.69 -19.50
C TYR A 287 10.24 2.41 -20.25
N ASN A 288 10.27 2.18 -21.57
CA ASN A 288 9.06 2.11 -22.38
C ASN A 288 8.11 1.00 -21.91
N ASN A 289 8.65 -0.19 -21.65
CA ASN A 289 7.83 -1.34 -21.26
C ASN A 289 7.23 -1.17 -19.87
N VAL A 290 8.04 -0.74 -18.88
CA VAL A 290 7.55 -0.52 -17.52
C VAL A 290 6.52 0.60 -17.47
N PHE A 291 6.69 1.66 -18.26
CA PHE A 291 5.70 2.72 -18.35
C PHE A 291 4.37 2.20 -18.90
N LYS A 292 4.40 1.42 -20.00
CA LYS A 292 3.20 0.80 -20.57
C LYS A 292 2.52 -0.12 -19.58
N ASP A 293 3.26 -1.02 -18.93
CA ASP A 293 2.70 -1.97 -17.97
C ASP A 293 2.17 -1.27 -16.70
N ALA A 294 2.82 -0.20 -16.24
CA ALA A 294 2.35 0.59 -15.10
C ALA A 294 1.01 1.30 -15.38
N VAL A 295 0.76 1.73 -16.62
CA VAL A 295 -0.56 2.22 -17.06
C VAL A 295 -1.53 1.07 -17.29
N ARG A 296 -1.04 -0.06 -17.80
CA ARG A 296 -1.87 -1.25 -18.02
C ARG A 296 -2.35 -1.90 -16.73
N PHE A 297 -1.69 -1.65 -15.60
CA PHE A 297 -2.16 -2.08 -14.29
C PHE A 297 -3.63 -1.68 -14.04
N PHE A 298 -4.05 -0.48 -14.44
CA PHE A 298 -5.43 -0.02 -14.27
C PHE A 298 -6.43 -0.89 -15.06
N TYR A 299 -6.09 -1.29 -16.29
CA TYR A 299 -6.88 -2.28 -17.05
C TYR A 299 -7.00 -3.60 -16.31
N MET A 300 -5.89 -4.06 -15.73
CA MET A 300 -5.83 -5.33 -14.98
C MET A 300 -6.62 -5.29 -13.67
N GLN A 301 -6.91 -4.10 -13.15
CA GLN A 301 -7.76 -3.88 -11.98
C GLN A 301 -9.24 -3.71 -12.32
N ARG A 302 -9.67 -3.67 -13.59
CA ARG A 302 -11.07 -3.42 -13.93
C ARG A 302 -12.01 -4.49 -13.34
N CYS A 303 -13.06 -4.01 -12.67
CA CYS A 303 -14.13 -4.74 -12.01
C CYS A 303 -15.41 -4.65 -12.84
N GLY A 304 -16.30 -5.65 -12.82
CA GLY A 304 -17.58 -5.56 -13.54
C GLY A 304 -17.51 -5.86 -15.04
N GLN A 305 -16.36 -6.28 -15.56
CA GLN A 305 -16.21 -6.73 -16.95
C GLN A 305 -15.29 -7.94 -17.09
N GLU A 306 -15.40 -8.61 -18.24
CA GLU A 306 -14.44 -9.65 -18.63
C GLU A 306 -13.07 -9.03 -18.89
N LEU A 307 -12.02 -9.70 -18.43
CA LEU A 307 -10.64 -9.51 -18.87
C LEU A 307 -10.23 -10.69 -19.75
N PRO A 308 -10.29 -10.55 -21.10
CA PRO A 308 -9.99 -11.66 -22.00
C PRO A 308 -8.52 -12.07 -21.97
N ALA A 309 -8.24 -13.35 -22.19
CA ALA A 309 -6.88 -13.91 -22.18
C ALA A 309 -5.91 -13.28 -23.18
N ILE A 310 -6.41 -12.69 -24.27
CA ILE A 310 -5.57 -11.97 -25.25
C ILE A 310 -4.88 -10.74 -24.63
N TYR A 311 -5.52 -10.12 -23.63
CA TYR A 311 -4.97 -8.98 -22.91
C TYR A 311 -4.42 -9.43 -21.55
N ALA A 312 -5.25 -10.07 -20.71
CA ALA A 312 -4.88 -10.38 -19.33
C ALA A 312 -4.08 -11.68 -19.15
N GLY A 313 -3.82 -12.45 -20.21
CA GLY A 313 -3.04 -13.69 -20.14
C GLY A 313 -3.60 -14.65 -19.08
N LYS A 314 -2.75 -15.06 -18.13
CA LYS A 314 -3.14 -15.98 -17.04
C LYS A 314 -4.06 -15.33 -15.99
N TRP A 315 -4.12 -14.00 -15.92
CA TRP A 315 -4.97 -13.27 -14.99
C TRP A 315 -6.37 -13.02 -15.57
N ALA A 316 -6.66 -13.56 -16.76
CA ALA A 316 -7.97 -13.46 -17.37
C ALA A 316 -9.08 -14.03 -16.48
N HIS A 317 -10.22 -13.35 -16.49
CA HIS A 317 -11.40 -13.77 -15.75
C HIS A 317 -12.68 -13.25 -16.43
N PRO A 318 -13.82 -13.93 -16.26
CA PRO A 318 -15.12 -13.38 -16.66
C PRO A 318 -15.47 -12.16 -15.80
N ALA A 319 -16.53 -11.43 -16.17
CA ALA A 319 -17.02 -10.32 -15.36
C ALA A 319 -17.24 -10.72 -13.89
N CYS A 320 -16.66 -9.93 -12.98
CA CYS A 320 -16.78 -10.07 -11.54
C CYS A 320 -17.70 -8.99 -10.97
N HIS A 321 -18.31 -9.23 -9.80
CA HIS A 321 -19.06 -8.22 -9.03
C HIS A 321 -20.16 -7.46 -9.82
N THR A 322 -20.90 -8.16 -10.69
CA THR A 322 -21.94 -7.58 -11.55
C THR A 322 -23.31 -7.44 -10.88
N GLU A 323 -23.45 -7.92 -9.64
CA GLU A 323 -24.71 -7.87 -8.89
C GLU A 323 -25.01 -6.45 -8.38
N LEU A 324 -26.30 -6.15 -8.19
CA LEU A 324 -26.70 -4.89 -7.56
C LEU A 324 -26.26 -4.88 -6.08
N ALA A 325 -25.62 -3.80 -5.66
CA ALA A 325 -25.14 -3.63 -4.29
C ALA A 325 -26.20 -2.99 -3.41
N ARG A 326 -26.34 -3.48 -2.17
CA ARG A 326 -27.28 -2.94 -1.19
C ARG A 326 -26.69 -1.70 -0.53
N ILE A 327 -27.46 -0.62 -0.44
CA ILE A 327 -27.06 0.56 0.34
C ILE A 327 -27.16 0.22 1.82
N TYR A 328 -26.06 0.43 2.55
CA TYR A 328 -25.98 0.15 3.97
C TYR A 328 -27.15 0.80 4.74
N GLY A 329 -27.74 0.06 5.67
CA GLY A 329 -28.89 0.51 6.46
C GLY A 329 -30.23 0.53 5.72
N THR A 330 -30.30 0.05 4.46
CA THR A 330 -31.54 -0.01 3.67
C THR A 330 -31.66 -1.32 2.88
N ASP A 331 -32.83 -1.54 2.27
CA ASP A 331 -33.07 -2.60 1.28
C ASP A 331 -32.89 -2.12 -0.17
N LYS A 332 -32.62 -0.83 -0.38
CA LYS A 332 -32.42 -0.28 -1.73
C LYS A 332 -31.12 -0.81 -2.29
N LYS A 333 -31.16 -1.27 -3.55
CA LYS A 333 -29.99 -1.71 -4.30
C LYS A 333 -29.72 -0.77 -5.47
N ILE A 334 -28.45 -0.59 -5.81
CA ILE A 334 -27.99 0.22 -6.95
C ILE A 334 -26.99 -0.55 -7.80
N ASP A 335 -26.90 -0.20 -9.08
CA ASP A 335 -25.83 -0.71 -9.96
C ASP A 335 -24.51 -0.04 -9.59
N VAL A 336 -23.50 -0.85 -9.34
CA VAL A 336 -22.14 -0.44 -9.03
C VAL A 336 -21.13 -1.14 -9.93
N SER A 337 -21.56 -1.80 -11.01
CA SER A 337 -20.67 -2.47 -11.94
C SER A 337 -19.67 -1.49 -12.58
N GLY A 338 -18.45 -1.95 -12.83
CA GLY A 338 -17.36 -1.13 -13.36
C GLY A 338 -16.34 -0.71 -12.32
N GLY A 339 -15.43 0.15 -12.76
CA GLY A 339 -14.37 0.75 -11.94
C GLY A 339 -13.19 -0.18 -11.70
N TRP A 340 -12.19 0.27 -10.95
CA TRP A 340 -11.00 -0.53 -10.61
C TRP A 340 -11.08 -1.08 -9.20
N HIS A 341 -10.77 -2.37 -9.03
CA HIS A 341 -10.32 -2.89 -7.74
C HIS A 341 -9.18 -2.00 -7.22
N ASP A 342 -9.31 -1.56 -5.98
CA ASP A 342 -8.45 -0.52 -5.41
C ASP A 342 -7.02 -1.00 -5.25
N ALA A 343 -6.86 -2.14 -4.60
CA ALA A 343 -5.57 -2.62 -4.16
C ALA A 343 -5.40 -4.12 -4.40
N GLY A 344 -4.87 -4.83 -3.40
CA GLY A 344 -4.84 -6.27 -3.36
C GLY A 344 -6.21 -6.91 -3.16
N ASP A 345 -7.19 -6.14 -2.67
CA ASP A 345 -8.59 -6.53 -2.50
C ASP A 345 -9.47 -6.17 -3.71
N TYR A 346 -10.77 -6.39 -3.59
CA TYR A 346 -11.76 -6.12 -4.64
C TYR A 346 -12.71 -4.96 -4.30
N GLY A 347 -12.45 -4.26 -3.20
CA GLY A 347 -13.16 -3.05 -2.87
C GLY A 347 -12.91 -1.94 -3.89
N ARG A 348 -13.87 -1.02 -3.96
CA ARG A 348 -13.81 0.19 -4.79
C ARG A 348 -14.14 1.39 -3.91
N TYR A 349 -13.21 2.32 -3.77
CA TYR A 349 -13.26 3.41 -2.79
C TYR A 349 -13.13 4.75 -3.52
N VAL A 350 -14.08 5.66 -3.30
CA VAL A 350 -14.20 6.89 -4.09
C VAL A 350 -13.02 7.83 -3.85
N VAL A 351 -12.57 7.99 -2.60
CA VAL A 351 -11.46 8.90 -2.24
C VAL A 351 -10.14 8.45 -2.87
N ALA A 352 -9.79 7.17 -2.71
CA ALA A 352 -8.60 6.54 -3.28
C ALA A 352 -8.59 6.59 -4.82
N THR A 353 -9.70 6.21 -5.44
CA THR A 353 -9.89 6.33 -6.90
C THR A 353 -9.75 7.76 -7.39
N SER A 354 -10.25 8.74 -6.64
CA SER A 354 -10.26 10.13 -7.11
C SER A 354 -8.83 10.67 -7.23
N LYS A 355 -7.96 10.34 -6.27
CA LYS A 355 -6.52 10.54 -6.43
C LYS A 355 -5.97 9.88 -7.70
N ALA A 356 -6.30 8.61 -7.93
CA ALA A 356 -5.79 7.88 -9.09
C ALA A 356 -6.19 8.53 -10.43
N VAL A 357 -7.46 8.93 -10.55
CA VAL A 357 -7.97 9.67 -11.71
C VAL A 357 -7.26 11.02 -11.85
N ALA A 358 -7.07 11.76 -10.76
CA ALA A 358 -6.42 13.06 -10.76
C ALA A 358 -4.97 13.00 -11.25
N ASP A 359 -4.22 12.00 -10.80
CA ASP A 359 -2.84 11.76 -11.23
C ASP A 359 -2.76 11.38 -12.71
N LEU A 360 -3.60 10.45 -13.18
CA LEU A 360 -3.58 10.00 -14.59
C LEU A 360 -3.97 11.13 -15.55
N LEU A 361 -5.02 11.89 -15.23
CA LEU A 361 -5.41 13.06 -16.02
C LEU A 361 -4.36 14.17 -15.97
N SER A 362 -3.75 14.40 -14.81
CA SER A 362 -2.65 15.38 -14.68
C SER A 362 -1.45 14.96 -15.51
N ALA A 363 -1.07 13.68 -15.46
CA ALA A 363 0.03 13.12 -16.25
C ALA A 363 -0.21 13.29 -17.75
N TYR A 364 -1.40 12.93 -18.23
CA TYR A 364 -1.78 13.11 -19.63
C TYR A 364 -1.70 14.58 -20.04
N ASN A 365 -2.27 15.49 -19.25
CA ASN A 365 -2.24 16.92 -19.57
C ASN A 365 -0.83 17.51 -19.58
N ASP A 366 0.02 17.05 -18.67
CA ASP A 366 1.37 17.51 -18.50
C ASP A 366 2.36 16.96 -19.55
N ASN A 367 2.06 15.79 -20.14
CA ASN A 367 2.85 15.17 -21.21
C ASN A 367 2.01 14.23 -22.09
N LYS A 368 1.15 14.77 -22.97
CA LYS A 368 0.29 13.97 -23.87
C LYS A 368 1.09 13.00 -24.74
N ALA A 369 2.28 13.39 -25.20
CA ALA A 369 3.15 12.55 -26.02
C ALA A 369 3.69 11.32 -25.28
N ALA A 370 3.47 11.22 -23.97
CA ALA A 370 3.76 10.02 -23.21
C ALA A 370 2.78 8.89 -23.44
N PHE A 371 1.53 9.20 -23.76
CA PHE A 371 0.46 8.24 -23.74
C PHE A 371 0.02 7.93 -25.18
N GLY A 372 0.23 6.67 -25.57
CA GLY A 372 -0.18 6.14 -26.86
C GLY A 372 -1.60 5.60 -26.84
N ASP A 373 -1.93 4.91 -27.93
CA ASP A 373 -3.18 4.17 -28.20
C ASP A 373 -2.81 2.68 -28.48
N ASP A 374 -1.78 2.19 -27.78
CA ASP A 374 -1.08 0.93 -28.07
C ASP A 374 -0.52 0.23 -26.80
N PHE A 375 -1.22 0.37 -25.68
CA PHE A 375 -0.87 -0.21 -24.36
C PHE A 375 -1.55 -1.57 -24.12
N ASN A 376 -2.13 -2.16 -25.18
CA ASN A 376 -2.65 -3.52 -25.22
C ASN A 376 -3.82 -3.74 -24.24
N ILE A 377 -4.82 -2.87 -24.38
CA ILE A 377 -6.15 -2.96 -23.77
C ILE A 377 -7.21 -3.11 -24.88
N PRO A 378 -8.46 -3.50 -24.57
CA PRO A 378 -9.51 -3.67 -25.58
C PRO A 378 -9.76 -2.44 -26.45
N GLU A 379 -9.54 -1.25 -25.89
CA GLU A 379 -9.76 0.03 -26.53
C GLU A 379 -8.59 0.48 -27.42
N SER A 380 -7.41 -0.15 -27.33
CA SER A 380 -6.23 0.24 -28.12
C SER A 380 -6.51 0.21 -29.64
N GLY A 381 -6.10 1.27 -30.32
CA GLY A 381 -6.31 1.54 -31.74
C GLY A 381 -7.61 2.31 -32.06
N ASN A 382 -8.30 2.87 -31.06
CA ASN A 382 -9.57 3.59 -31.26
C ASN A 382 -9.38 5.09 -31.60
N GLY A 383 -8.14 5.60 -31.60
CA GLY A 383 -7.80 7.00 -31.84
C GLY A 383 -7.82 7.89 -30.58
N VAL A 384 -8.06 7.34 -29.41
CA VAL A 384 -7.98 7.95 -28.08
C VAL A 384 -6.77 7.37 -27.36
N SER A 385 -6.15 8.14 -26.47
CA SER A 385 -5.06 7.57 -25.69
C SER A 385 -5.59 6.56 -24.68
N ASP A 386 -4.93 5.41 -24.57
CA ASP A 386 -5.35 4.32 -23.68
C ASP A 386 -5.49 4.75 -22.21
N VAL A 387 -4.70 5.73 -21.74
CA VAL A 387 -4.84 6.28 -20.38
C VAL A 387 -6.18 7.01 -20.19
N LEU A 388 -6.70 7.65 -21.24
CA LEU A 388 -8.02 8.27 -21.21
C LEU A 388 -9.13 7.23 -21.33
N ASP A 389 -8.93 6.14 -22.05
CA ASP A 389 -9.89 5.03 -22.04
C ASP A 389 -10.01 4.38 -20.66
N GLU A 390 -8.88 4.19 -19.96
CA GLU A 390 -8.89 3.76 -18.57
C GLU A 390 -9.61 4.77 -17.67
N VAL A 391 -9.27 6.06 -17.73
CA VAL A 391 -9.94 7.07 -16.89
C VAL A 391 -11.44 7.18 -17.21
N LYS A 392 -11.83 7.03 -18.48
CA LYS A 392 -13.24 7.00 -18.89
C LYS A 392 -13.99 5.87 -18.18
N TYR A 393 -13.41 4.68 -18.12
CA TYR A 393 -13.98 3.54 -17.41
C TYR A 393 -14.23 3.86 -15.94
N GLN A 394 -13.29 4.55 -15.29
CA GLN A 394 -13.40 4.93 -13.88
C GLN A 394 -14.41 6.07 -13.64
N LEU A 395 -14.43 7.10 -14.49
CA LEU A 395 -15.41 8.19 -14.38
C LEU A 395 -16.84 7.66 -14.53
N GLN A 396 -17.07 6.69 -15.41
CA GLN A 396 -18.36 6.04 -15.58
C GLN A 396 -18.81 5.28 -14.31
N TRP A 397 -17.88 4.64 -13.61
CA TRP A 397 -18.18 4.01 -12.32
C TRP A 397 -18.45 5.05 -11.23
N LEU A 398 -17.62 6.08 -11.12
CA LEU A 398 -17.81 7.17 -10.15
C LEU A 398 -19.20 7.81 -10.28
N LEU A 399 -19.69 8.05 -11.50
CA LEU A 399 -21.03 8.59 -11.75
C LEU A 399 -22.16 7.74 -11.14
N LYS A 400 -21.96 6.41 -10.99
CA LYS A 400 -22.93 5.51 -10.34
C LYS A 400 -22.92 5.63 -8.82
N MET A 401 -21.85 6.18 -8.23
CA MET A 401 -21.66 6.33 -6.79
C MET A 401 -22.29 7.62 -6.23
N GLN A 402 -22.78 8.52 -7.08
CA GLN A 402 -23.50 9.72 -6.64
C GLN A 402 -24.97 9.40 -6.36
N GLU A 403 -25.48 9.82 -5.19
CA GLU A 403 -26.91 9.75 -4.91
C GLU A 403 -27.62 10.88 -5.67
N PRO A 404 -28.54 10.55 -6.60
CA PRO A 404 -28.99 11.49 -7.63
C PRO A 404 -29.89 12.62 -7.11
N THR A 405 -30.45 12.49 -5.90
CA THR A 405 -31.38 13.49 -5.35
C THR A 405 -30.64 14.58 -4.60
N SER A 406 -29.71 14.18 -3.76
CA SER A 406 -28.96 15.04 -2.85
C SER A 406 -27.67 15.56 -3.46
N GLY A 407 -27.02 14.77 -4.32
CA GLY A 407 -25.69 15.03 -4.86
C GLY A 407 -24.54 14.49 -4.03
N GLY A 408 -24.82 13.99 -2.82
CA GLY A 408 -23.82 13.34 -1.98
C GLY A 408 -23.33 12.03 -2.59
N VAL A 409 -22.08 11.65 -2.31
CA VAL A 409 -21.43 10.51 -2.94
C VAL A 409 -21.13 9.44 -1.89
N TYR A 410 -21.52 8.20 -2.20
CA TYR A 410 -21.25 7.04 -1.34
C TYR A 410 -19.74 6.81 -1.22
N HIS A 411 -19.25 6.52 -0.02
CA HIS A 411 -17.82 6.48 0.25
C HIS A 411 -17.09 5.34 -0.48
N LYS A 412 -17.69 4.15 -0.48
CA LYS A 412 -17.12 2.93 -1.07
C LYS A 412 -18.18 1.88 -1.35
N VAL A 413 -17.81 0.87 -2.14
CA VAL A 413 -18.57 -0.39 -2.29
C VAL A 413 -17.65 -1.59 -2.13
N THR A 414 -18.01 -2.47 -1.19
CA THR A 414 -17.22 -3.66 -0.83
C THR A 414 -18.16 -4.78 -0.36
N CYS A 415 -17.64 -5.99 -0.20
CA CYS A 415 -18.27 -6.98 0.68
C CYS A 415 -18.16 -6.55 2.15
N ALA A 416 -18.80 -7.31 3.07
CA ALA A 416 -18.73 -7.01 4.50
C ALA A 416 -17.31 -7.16 5.06
N GLY A 417 -16.56 -8.16 4.58
CA GLY A 417 -15.16 -8.39 4.92
C GLY A 417 -14.32 -8.67 3.68
N PHE A 418 -13.03 -8.85 3.89
CA PHE A 418 -12.10 -9.18 2.82
C PHE A 418 -12.24 -10.64 2.39
N PRO A 419 -12.18 -10.96 1.08
CA PRO A 419 -12.15 -12.34 0.63
C PRO A 419 -10.76 -12.94 0.86
N GLY A 420 -10.68 -14.28 0.85
CA GLY A 420 -9.41 -15.00 0.84
C GLY A 420 -8.60 -14.79 -0.46
N HIS A 421 -7.55 -15.60 -0.66
CA HIS A 421 -6.66 -15.53 -1.82
C HIS A 421 -7.27 -16.20 -3.08
N ILE A 422 -8.40 -15.68 -3.53
CA ILE A 422 -9.18 -16.18 -4.67
C ILE A 422 -9.11 -15.22 -5.85
N MET A 423 -9.47 -15.67 -7.05
CA MET A 423 -9.69 -14.79 -8.22
C MET A 423 -11.03 -14.01 -8.08
N PRO A 424 -11.20 -12.84 -8.72
CA PRO A 424 -12.33 -11.94 -8.44
C PRO A 424 -13.69 -12.55 -8.78
N GLN A 425 -13.78 -13.43 -9.77
CA GLN A 425 -15.03 -14.12 -10.11
C GLN A 425 -15.53 -15.06 -9.01
N PHE A 426 -14.70 -15.40 -8.02
CA PHE A 426 -15.05 -16.31 -6.93
C PHE A 426 -15.46 -15.58 -5.64
N GLU A 427 -15.29 -14.26 -5.56
CA GLU A 427 -15.91 -13.49 -4.47
C GLU A 427 -17.42 -13.37 -4.76
N LYS A 428 -18.23 -14.12 -4.00
CA LYS A 428 -19.68 -14.22 -4.19
C LYS A 428 -20.49 -13.53 -3.08
N ASP A 429 -19.80 -12.96 -2.10
CA ASP A 429 -20.45 -12.25 -1.00
C ASP A 429 -21.18 -11.01 -1.52
N ALA A 430 -22.23 -10.62 -0.78
CA ALA A 430 -23.07 -9.51 -1.18
C ALA A 430 -22.31 -8.16 -1.10
N LEU A 431 -22.35 -7.40 -2.18
CA LEU A 431 -21.83 -6.04 -2.22
C LEU A 431 -22.69 -5.08 -1.39
N ILE A 432 -22.02 -4.23 -0.64
CA ILE A 432 -22.60 -3.23 0.25
C ILE A 432 -22.01 -1.87 -0.11
N VAL A 433 -22.88 -0.92 -0.43
CA VAL A 433 -22.52 0.49 -0.63
C VAL A 433 -22.52 1.16 0.74
N SER A 434 -21.36 1.63 1.18
CA SER A 434 -21.20 2.34 2.44
C SER A 434 -21.81 3.75 2.39
N PRO A 435 -22.16 4.35 3.54
CA PRO A 435 -22.79 5.67 3.60
C PRO A 435 -22.03 6.78 2.86
N ILE A 436 -22.75 7.86 2.55
CA ILE A 436 -22.19 9.09 1.98
C ILE A 436 -21.21 9.73 2.97
N SER A 437 -20.10 10.23 2.46
CA SER A 437 -19.15 11.09 3.20
C SER A 437 -18.87 12.37 2.43
N THR A 438 -18.56 13.46 3.12
CA THR A 438 -18.25 14.71 2.42
C THR A 438 -16.88 14.73 1.75
N THR A 439 -15.91 13.96 2.24
CA THR A 439 -14.59 13.75 1.60
C THR A 439 -14.77 13.14 0.20
N ALA A 440 -15.40 11.96 0.12
CA ALA A 440 -15.77 11.33 -1.16
C ALA A 440 -16.59 12.23 -2.09
N THR A 441 -17.48 13.06 -1.54
CA THR A 441 -18.31 13.98 -2.34
C THR A 441 -17.47 15.12 -2.93
N ALA A 442 -16.52 15.66 -2.18
CA ALA A 442 -15.64 16.74 -2.63
C ALA A 442 -14.59 16.24 -3.62
N ASP A 443 -13.96 15.10 -3.35
CA ASP A 443 -13.06 14.43 -4.30
C ASP A 443 -13.76 14.13 -5.63
N PHE A 444 -14.96 13.55 -5.56
CA PHE A 444 -15.79 13.31 -6.73
C PHE A 444 -16.07 14.60 -7.50
N ALA A 445 -16.44 15.70 -6.82
CA ALA A 445 -16.70 16.97 -7.49
C ALA A 445 -15.47 17.47 -8.26
N ALA A 446 -14.28 17.32 -7.68
CA ALA A 446 -13.03 17.70 -8.31
C ALA A 446 -12.73 16.86 -9.56
N VAL A 447 -12.75 15.52 -9.45
CA VAL A 447 -12.43 14.65 -10.61
C VAL A 447 -13.49 14.65 -11.69
N MET A 448 -14.75 14.94 -11.35
CA MET A 448 -15.79 15.18 -12.34
C MET A 448 -15.52 16.48 -13.14
N ALA A 449 -15.08 17.55 -12.49
CA ALA A 449 -14.65 18.76 -13.19
C ALA A 449 -13.42 18.51 -14.09
N MET A 450 -12.46 17.70 -13.62
CA MET A 450 -11.33 17.24 -14.45
C MET A 450 -11.80 16.39 -15.65
N GLY A 451 -12.80 15.54 -15.45
CA GLY A 451 -13.43 14.75 -16.50
C GLY A 451 -14.05 15.62 -17.59
N TYR A 452 -14.77 16.68 -17.22
CA TYR A 452 -15.27 17.66 -18.18
C TYR A 452 -14.15 18.28 -19.03
N GLU A 453 -13.08 18.76 -18.38
CA GLU A 453 -11.99 19.42 -19.08
C GLU A 453 -11.24 18.52 -20.07
N ASN A 454 -11.08 17.23 -19.72
CA ASN A 454 -10.32 16.28 -20.53
C ASN A 454 -11.15 15.62 -21.65
N PHE A 455 -12.47 15.49 -21.46
CA PHE A 455 -13.33 14.79 -22.41
C PHE A 455 -14.19 15.70 -23.28
N LYS A 456 -14.28 17.02 -23.05
CA LYS A 456 -15.14 17.92 -23.83
C LYS A 456 -14.93 17.86 -25.35
N ASP A 457 -13.70 17.59 -25.79
CA ASP A 457 -13.31 17.48 -27.20
C ASP A 457 -13.18 16.03 -27.70
N ILE A 458 -13.42 15.04 -26.83
CA ILE A 458 -13.24 13.59 -27.11
C ILE A 458 -14.58 12.85 -27.00
N ASP A 459 -15.30 13.07 -25.89
CA ASP A 459 -16.61 12.52 -25.57
C ASP A 459 -17.43 13.62 -24.85
N ALA A 460 -18.06 14.49 -25.65
CA ALA A 460 -18.81 15.63 -25.14
C ALA A 460 -20.00 15.22 -24.25
N GLU A 461 -20.60 14.05 -24.48
CA GLU A 461 -21.70 13.57 -23.66
C GLU A 461 -21.22 13.21 -22.24
N LEU A 462 -20.13 12.44 -22.15
CA LEU A 462 -19.49 12.13 -20.87
C LEU A 462 -19.04 13.40 -20.15
N ALA A 463 -18.38 14.32 -20.87
CA ALA A 463 -17.90 15.57 -20.28
C ALA A 463 -19.02 16.37 -19.61
N GLN A 464 -20.17 16.51 -20.28
CA GLN A 464 -21.31 17.23 -19.72
C GLN A 464 -21.94 16.49 -18.53
N LYS A 465 -22.00 15.15 -18.56
CA LYS A 465 -22.44 14.35 -17.41
C LYS A 465 -21.54 14.57 -16.21
N CYS A 466 -20.22 14.55 -16.41
CA CYS A 466 -19.25 14.83 -15.37
C CYS A 466 -19.45 16.25 -14.81
N LEU A 467 -19.51 17.29 -15.66
CA LEU A 467 -19.71 18.66 -15.17
C LEU A 467 -20.98 18.79 -14.31
N ALA A 468 -22.11 18.31 -14.82
CA ALA A 468 -23.38 18.37 -14.09
C ALA A 468 -23.32 17.63 -12.75
N ALA A 469 -22.68 16.45 -12.72
CA ALA A 469 -22.48 15.68 -11.49
C ALA A 469 -21.58 16.39 -10.49
N GLY A 470 -20.49 17.02 -10.95
CA GLY A 470 -19.60 17.81 -10.11
C GLY A 470 -20.27 19.04 -9.50
N GLU A 471 -21.08 19.77 -10.27
CA GLU A 471 -21.86 20.90 -9.74
C GLU A 471 -22.96 20.47 -8.75
N LEU A 472 -23.55 19.30 -8.95
CA LEU A 472 -24.52 18.72 -8.03
C LEU A 472 -23.85 18.30 -6.72
N ALA A 473 -22.68 17.67 -6.76
CA ALA A 473 -21.88 17.34 -5.59
C ALA A 473 -21.44 18.60 -4.82
N TRP A 474 -21.02 19.65 -5.52
CA TRP A 474 -20.74 20.94 -4.91
C TRP A 474 -21.97 21.52 -4.20
N SER A 475 -23.14 21.46 -4.83
CA SER A 475 -24.39 21.95 -4.27
C SER A 475 -24.80 21.21 -2.99
N TYR A 476 -24.43 19.93 -2.86
CA TYR A 476 -24.56 19.16 -1.62
C TYR A 476 -23.60 19.70 -0.54
N LEU A 477 -22.33 19.88 -0.90
CA LEU A 477 -21.27 20.36 0.00
C LEU A 477 -21.57 21.74 0.58
N GLU A 478 -22.14 22.66 -0.20
CA GLU A 478 -22.50 24.01 0.27
C GLU A 478 -23.48 24.02 1.44
N LYS A 479 -24.28 22.95 1.58
CA LYS A 479 -25.36 22.83 2.58
C LYS A 479 -24.99 21.85 3.70
N THR A 480 -23.94 21.07 3.53
CA THR A 480 -23.59 19.95 4.40
C THR A 480 -22.28 20.24 5.13
N PRO A 481 -22.26 20.27 6.48
CA PRO A 481 -21.00 20.34 7.24
C PRO A 481 -20.17 19.07 7.00
N THR A 482 -18.91 19.05 7.43
CA THR A 482 -18.05 17.87 7.32
C THR A 482 -18.70 16.64 7.94
N ILE A 483 -18.82 15.56 7.16
CA ILE A 483 -19.26 14.24 7.60
C ILE A 483 -18.08 13.29 7.33
N PRO A 484 -17.23 13.04 8.35
CA PRO A 484 -16.12 12.12 8.20
C PRO A 484 -16.65 10.70 8.03
N PHE A 485 -15.86 9.85 7.37
CA PHE A 485 -16.21 8.45 7.20
C PHE A 485 -15.64 7.61 8.36
N THR A 486 -16.44 6.65 8.80
CA THR A 486 -16.00 5.55 9.68
C THR A 486 -16.74 4.31 9.23
N ASN A 487 -16.07 3.17 9.28
CA ASN A 487 -16.70 1.90 8.91
C ASN A 487 -17.98 1.68 9.72
N PRO A 488 -19.12 1.43 9.07
CA PRO A 488 -20.33 1.11 9.79
C PRO A 488 -20.24 -0.31 10.37
N LYS A 489 -21.04 -0.60 11.41
CA LYS A 489 -21.04 -1.91 12.09
C LYS A 489 -21.17 -3.06 11.08
N GLY A 490 -20.28 -4.04 11.18
CA GLY A 490 -20.27 -5.24 10.33
C GLY A 490 -19.56 -5.07 8.99
N ILE A 491 -18.94 -3.92 8.72
CA ILE A 491 -18.01 -3.76 7.60
C ILE A 491 -16.58 -3.66 8.16
N SER A 492 -15.66 -4.48 7.65
CA SER A 492 -14.25 -4.52 8.09
C SER A 492 -13.25 -4.31 6.96
N THR A 493 -13.71 -3.90 5.77
CA THR A 493 -12.85 -3.54 4.63
C THR A 493 -12.19 -2.16 4.82
N GLY A 494 -11.22 -1.79 3.98
CA GLY A 494 -10.42 -0.57 4.12
C GLY A 494 -11.26 0.68 4.42
N GLU A 495 -10.97 1.39 5.50
CA GLU A 495 -11.84 2.48 5.95
C GLU A 495 -11.72 3.71 5.05
N TYR A 496 -10.50 4.07 4.65
CA TYR A 496 -10.19 5.37 4.02
C TYR A 496 -10.78 6.55 4.80
N GLY A 497 -10.64 6.48 6.12
CA GLY A 497 -11.12 7.50 7.04
C GLY A 497 -10.30 8.78 6.90
N ASP A 498 -10.99 9.89 6.71
CA ASP A 498 -10.45 11.23 6.87
C ASP A 498 -11.44 12.07 7.72
N GLY A 499 -10.86 12.74 8.72
CA GLY A 499 -11.58 13.51 9.72
C GLY A 499 -11.96 14.92 9.28
N TYR A 500 -11.46 15.41 8.13
CA TYR A 500 -11.59 16.80 7.74
C TYR A 500 -11.56 17.03 6.22
N ASP A 501 -12.69 17.49 5.66
CA ASP A 501 -12.87 17.64 4.20
C ASP A 501 -12.45 19.00 3.60
N GLY A 502 -11.54 19.73 4.26
CA GLY A 502 -11.24 21.12 3.87
C GLY A 502 -10.39 21.23 2.62
N ASP A 503 -9.37 20.39 2.48
CA ASP A 503 -8.55 20.35 1.27
C ASP A 503 -9.25 19.71 0.08
N GLU A 504 -10.17 18.76 0.30
CA GLU A 504 -11.01 18.18 -0.75
C GLU A 504 -11.95 19.26 -1.31
N ARG A 505 -12.57 20.06 -0.43
CA ARG A 505 -13.40 21.20 -0.87
C ARG A 505 -12.57 22.28 -1.58
N TYR A 506 -11.35 22.53 -1.10
CA TYR A 506 -10.40 23.44 -1.73
C TYR A 506 -10.04 22.99 -3.14
N TRP A 507 -9.74 21.70 -3.31
CA TRP A 507 -9.49 21.10 -4.61
C TRP A 507 -10.71 21.16 -5.54
N ALA A 508 -11.88 20.74 -5.06
CA ALA A 508 -13.13 20.80 -5.82
C ALA A 508 -13.45 22.21 -6.33
N ALA A 509 -13.30 23.23 -5.46
CA ALA A 509 -13.52 24.62 -5.83
C ALA A 509 -12.57 25.06 -6.96
N ALA A 510 -11.29 24.68 -6.87
CA ALA A 510 -10.30 25.04 -7.88
C ALA A 510 -10.58 24.38 -9.25
N GLU A 511 -10.93 23.10 -9.27
CA GLU A 511 -11.25 22.40 -10.52
C GLU A 511 -12.57 22.88 -11.13
N LEU A 512 -13.59 23.16 -10.31
CA LEU A 512 -14.84 23.75 -10.80
C LEU A 512 -14.66 25.17 -11.32
N LEU A 513 -13.80 25.97 -10.69
CA LEU A 513 -13.38 27.28 -11.23
C LEU A 513 -12.69 27.11 -12.59
N LYS A 514 -11.78 26.16 -12.71
CA LYS A 514 -11.04 25.88 -13.94
C LYS A 514 -11.98 25.44 -15.08
N ALA A 515 -12.93 24.56 -14.77
CA ALA A 515 -13.89 24.03 -15.73
C ALA A 515 -14.91 25.08 -16.21
N THR A 516 -15.40 25.94 -15.30
CA THR A 516 -16.56 26.81 -15.58
C THR A 516 -16.22 28.29 -15.73
N GLY A 517 -15.11 28.76 -15.14
CA GLY A 517 -14.81 30.17 -14.98
C GLY A 517 -15.77 30.93 -14.06
N ASN A 518 -16.65 30.23 -13.33
CA ASN A 518 -17.66 30.87 -12.49
C ASN A 518 -17.04 31.38 -11.17
N SER A 519 -17.18 32.69 -10.90
CA SER A 519 -16.57 33.35 -9.75
C SER A 519 -17.01 32.80 -8.40
N LYS A 520 -18.18 32.15 -8.30
CA LYS A 520 -18.63 31.55 -7.03
C LYS A 520 -17.63 30.50 -6.49
N TYR A 521 -16.95 29.78 -7.39
CA TYR A 521 -15.95 28.79 -7.02
C TYR A 521 -14.63 29.44 -6.61
N ASP A 522 -14.25 30.56 -7.24
CA ASP A 522 -13.11 31.39 -6.81
C ASP A 522 -13.33 31.97 -5.41
N ASP A 523 -14.52 32.50 -5.14
CA ASP A 523 -14.91 33.03 -3.83
C ASP A 523 -14.85 31.93 -2.75
N ALA A 524 -15.33 30.73 -3.07
CA ALA A 524 -15.27 29.58 -2.17
C ALA A 524 -13.82 29.14 -1.90
N PHE A 525 -12.99 29.02 -2.94
CA PHE A 525 -11.57 28.71 -2.83
C PHE A 525 -10.83 29.72 -1.94
N LYS A 526 -11.03 31.03 -2.19
CA LYS A 526 -10.41 32.11 -1.41
C LYS A 526 -10.85 32.11 0.06
N LYS A 527 -12.09 31.71 0.34
CA LYS A 527 -12.56 31.54 1.71
C LYS A 527 -11.79 30.42 2.43
N MET A 528 -11.48 29.33 1.73
CA MET A 528 -10.77 28.16 2.28
C MET A 528 -9.28 28.44 2.54
N LEU A 529 -8.66 29.39 1.84
CA LEU A 529 -7.29 29.84 2.15
C LEU A 529 -7.11 30.36 3.58
N ASN A 530 -8.20 30.78 4.24
CA ASN A 530 -8.20 31.24 5.62
C ASN A 530 -8.61 30.14 6.63
N LEU A 531 -8.88 28.93 6.15
CA LEU A 531 -9.22 27.76 6.93
C LEU A 531 -8.01 26.83 7.00
N LYS A 532 -8.10 25.82 7.87
CA LYS A 532 -7.14 24.72 7.83
C LYS A 532 -7.39 23.94 6.52
N PHE A 533 -6.34 23.52 5.83
CA PHE A 533 -6.41 22.53 4.76
C PHE A 533 -5.04 21.85 4.70
N GLU A 534 -5.00 20.56 4.36
CA GLU A 534 -3.74 19.83 4.27
C GLU A 534 -3.17 19.88 2.85
N ASN A 535 -1.85 19.99 2.77
CA ASN A 535 -1.12 19.97 1.51
C ASN A 535 -0.69 18.53 1.19
N GLY A 536 -0.83 18.13 -0.06
CA GLY A 536 -0.37 16.82 -0.50
C GLY A 536 -0.99 16.36 -1.81
N TYR A 537 -0.38 15.29 -2.32
CA TYR A 537 -0.92 14.42 -3.37
C TYR A 537 -1.35 13.08 -2.77
N GLY A 538 -1.85 13.06 -1.54
CA GLY A 538 -2.34 11.86 -0.86
C GLY A 538 -3.78 11.54 -1.27
N TRP A 539 -4.34 10.47 -0.72
CA TRP A 539 -5.79 10.24 -0.78
C TRP A 539 -6.54 10.94 0.37
N ALA A 540 -5.85 11.26 1.47
CA ALA A 540 -6.38 12.00 2.63
C ALA A 540 -5.86 13.45 2.72
N SER A 541 -4.96 13.85 1.81
CA SER A 541 -4.40 15.20 1.78
C SER A 541 -4.22 15.60 0.33
N VAL A 542 -5.16 16.35 -0.21
CA VAL A 542 -5.34 16.57 -1.66
C VAL A 542 -5.10 18.03 -2.08
N GLY A 543 -4.65 18.88 -1.15
CA GLY A 543 -4.48 20.32 -1.40
C GLY A 543 -3.54 20.67 -2.55
N HIS A 544 -2.57 19.82 -2.91
CA HIS A 544 -1.69 20.11 -4.05
C HIS A 544 -2.41 20.02 -5.39
N TYR A 545 -3.42 19.15 -5.53
CA TYR A 545 -4.28 19.15 -6.72
C TYR A 545 -5.03 20.48 -6.84
N GLY A 546 -5.55 21.02 -5.73
CA GLY A 546 -6.14 22.35 -5.69
C GLY A 546 -5.16 23.47 -6.08
N ASN A 547 -3.91 23.41 -5.61
CA ASN A 547 -2.85 24.34 -6.02
C ASN A 547 -2.62 24.29 -7.53
N LYS A 548 -2.46 23.09 -8.11
CA LYS A 548 -2.25 22.89 -9.55
C LYS A 548 -3.43 23.39 -10.37
N ALA A 549 -4.65 23.04 -9.95
CA ALA A 549 -5.89 23.47 -10.60
C ALA A 549 -6.01 25.00 -10.64
N TYR A 550 -5.81 25.66 -9.50
CA TYR A 550 -5.91 27.12 -9.40
C TYR A 550 -4.82 27.83 -10.20
N LEU A 551 -3.56 27.34 -10.17
CA LEU A 551 -2.46 27.88 -10.97
C LEU A 551 -2.71 27.80 -12.48
N THR A 552 -3.55 26.86 -12.92
CA THR A 552 -3.87 26.63 -14.34
C THR A 552 -5.25 27.14 -14.76
N ALA A 553 -6.06 27.65 -13.82
CA ALA A 553 -7.37 28.22 -14.10
C ALA A 553 -7.26 29.62 -14.72
N LYS A 554 -7.90 29.84 -15.87
CA LYS A 554 -7.90 31.15 -16.55
C LYS A 554 -8.55 32.27 -15.72
N ALA A 555 -9.53 31.91 -14.89
CA ALA A 555 -10.28 32.83 -14.03
C ALA A 555 -9.63 33.05 -12.65
N ALA A 556 -8.46 32.45 -12.39
CA ALA A 556 -7.79 32.58 -11.09
C ALA A 556 -7.29 34.00 -10.81
N ASP A 557 -7.38 34.39 -9.54
CA ASP A 557 -6.77 35.60 -9.02
C ASP A 557 -5.25 35.50 -9.05
N GLN A 558 -4.61 36.44 -9.74
CA GLN A 558 -3.17 36.37 -9.98
C GLN A 558 -2.33 36.61 -8.72
N ASN A 559 -2.85 37.31 -7.71
CA ASN A 559 -2.15 37.48 -6.45
C ASN A 559 -2.17 36.17 -5.65
N VAL A 560 -3.34 35.52 -5.59
CA VAL A 560 -3.49 34.21 -4.97
C VAL A 560 -2.62 33.16 -5.67
N ALA A 561 -2.66 33.11 -7.00
CA ALA A 561 -1.82 32.23 -7.80
C ALA A 561 -0.31 32.50 -7.57
N GLY A 562 0.08 33.78 -7.40
CA GLY A 562 1.45 34.16 -7.04
C GLY A 562 1.89 33.58 -5.68
N ASN A 563 1.01 33.61 -4.68
CA ASN A 563 1.27 33.04 -3.36
C ASN A 563 1.39 31.51 -3.41
N ILE A 564 0.48 30.84 -4.13
CA ILE A 564 0.52 29.39 -4.32
C ILE A 564 1.82 28.98 -5.03
N ARG A 565 2.23 29.71 -6.09
CA ARG A 565 3.50 29.45 -6.78
C ARG A 565 4.68 29.51 -5.82
N ASN A 566 4.76 30.55 -4.99
CA ASN A 566 5.85 30.69 -4.01
C ASN A 566 5.82 29.56 -2.96
N HIS A 567 4.63 29.13 -2.55
CA HIS A 567 4.47 28.01 -1.62
C HIS A 567 5.02 26.70 -2.21
N VAL A 568 4.60 26.34 -3.42
CA VAL A 568 5.08 25.15 -4.14
C VAL A 568 6.61 25.18 -4.32
N LEU A 569 7.18 26.32 -4.70
CA LEU A 569 8.63 26.45 -4.87
C LEU A 569 9.40 26.31 -3.55
N ASN A 570 8.85 26.83 -2.45
CA ASN A 570 9.45 26.67 -1.13
C ASN A 570 9.46 25.22 -0.67
N GLU A 571 8.37 24.48 -0.89
CA GLU A 571 8.28 23.07 -0.55
C GLU A 571 9.21 22.20 -1.42
N ALA A 572 9.25 22.45 -2.73
CA ALA A 572 10.19 21.79 -3.62
C ALA A 572 11.65 22.01 -3.18
N GLN A 573 11.99 23.21 -2.71
CA GLN A 573 13.32 23.49 -2.15
C GLN A 573 13.59 22.71 -0.86
N GLN A 574 12.59 22.49 -0.01
CA GLN A 574 12.72 21.65 1.19
C GLN A 574 12.96 20.19 0.80
N ILE A 575 12.20 19.65 -0.16
CA ILE A 575 12.39 18.29 -0.70
C ILE A 575 13.82 18.12 -1.22
N VAL A 576 14.32 19.03 -2.07
CA VAL A 576 15.72 18.98 -2.57
C VAL A 576 16.72 19.00 -1.41
N SER A 577 16.47 19.83 -0.40
CA SER A 577 17.37 19.96 0.75
C SER A 577 17.43 18.67 1.58
N LEU A 578 16.31 17.97 1.75
CA LEU A 578 16.26 16.65 2.40
C LEU A 578 16.97 15.61 1.54
N ALA A 579 16.65 15.54 0.24
CA ALA A 579 17.22 14.56 -0.69
C ALA A 579 18.75 14.68 -0.84
N LYS A 580 19.32 15.88 -0.78
CA LYS A 580 20.78 16.08 -0.73
C LYS A 580 21.45 15.42 0.48
N ASN A 581 20.72 15.34 1.59
CA ASN A 581 21.22 14.84 2.87
C ASN A 581 20.88 13.36 3.11
N ASP A 582 20.04 12.77 2.27
CA ASP A 582 19.75 11.34 2.26
C ASP A 582 20.81 10.53 1.48
N GLY A 583 21.02 9.26 1.87
CA GLY A 583 21.97 8.35 1.24
C GLY A 583 21.51 7.76 -0.10
N TYR A 584 20.21 7.82 -0.39
CA TYR A 584 19.60 7.33 -1.62
C TYR A 584 19.09 8.46 -2.54
N ASN A 585 19.22 9.70 -2.07
CA ASN A 585 18.77 10.93 -2.72
C ASN A 585 17.25 11.08 -2.80
N ILE A 586 16.54 10.65 -1.76
CA ILE A 586 15.09 10.84 -1.58
C ILE A 586 14.75 11.65 -0.32
N SER A 587 13.50 12.12 -0.18
CA SER A 587 13.08 13.02 0.89
C SER A 587 12.22 12.40 1.99
N ASN A 588 12.16 11.07 2.13
CA ASN A 588 11.37 10.42 3.19
C ASN A 588 11.92 10.65 4.61
N GLY A 589 13.20 11.02 4.74
CA GLY A 589 13.85 11.08 6.06
C GLY A 589 13.83 9.71 6.74
N THR A 590 13.40 9.65 8.00
CA THR A 590 13.19 8.39 8.75
C THR A 590 11.71 7.99 8.84
N ASN A 591 10.80 8.73 8.19
CA ASN A 591 9.37 8.49 8.27
C ASN A 591 8.91 7.57 7.13
N TYR A 592 8.85 6.26 7.39
CA TYR A 592 8.44 5.25 6.41
C TYR A 592 7.12 4.63 6.86
N TYR A 593 5.99 5.20 6.42
CA TYR A 593 4.66 4.68 6.72
C TYR A 593 4.12 3.79 5.59
N TRP A 594 2.94 3.18 5.80
CA TRP A 594 2.25 2.38 4.78
C TRP A 594 2.06 3.18 3.48
N GLY A 595 2.63 2.70 2.38
CA GLY A 595 2.61 3.42 1.11
C GLY A 595 3.73 4.47 1.00
N SER A 596 4.85 4.31 1.71
CA SER A 596 5.98 5.25 1.64
C SER A 596 6.54 5.47 0.22
N ASN A 597 6.37 4.50 -0.70
CA ASN A 597 6.69 4.70 -2.12
C ASN A 597 5.76 5.69 -2.83
N MET A 598 4.49 5.79 -2.41
CA MET A 598 3.58 6.85 -2.89
C MET A 598 4.15 8.22 -2.58
N ASN A 599 4.67 8.43 -1.36
CA ASN A 599 5.31 9.67 -0.96
C ASN A 599 6.54 9.99 -1.82
N VAL A 600 7.35 8.97 -2.13
CA VAL A 600 8.51 9.10 -3.02
C VAL A 600 8.06 9.62 -4.39
N THR A 601 7.02 9.04 -4.98
CA THR A 601 6.52 9.45 -6.30
C THR A 601 5.77 10.79 -6.27
N ASN A 602 5.05 11.10 -5.19
CA ASN A 602 4.39 12.39 -4.98
C ASN A 602 5.42 13.54 -4.90
N ASN A 603 6.54 13.32 -4.21
CA ASN A 603 7.64 14.28 -4.15
C ASN A 603 8.30 14.47 -5.52
N ALA A 604 8.44 13.39 -6.30
CA ALA A 604 8.93 13.49 -7.68
C ALA A 604 8.00 14.34 -8.57
N ILE A 605 6.68 14.21 -8.41
CA ILE A 605 5.68 15.05 -9.09
C ILE A 605 5.85 16.52 -8.69
N LEU A 606 5.89 16.83 -7.39
CA LEU A 606 6.02 18.20 -6.91
C LEU A 606 7.30 18.89 -7.43
N LEU A 607 8.41 18.15 -7.47
CA LEU A 607 9.66 18.63 -8.05
C LEU A 607 9.54 18.87 -9.57
N ALA A 608 8.90 17.98 -10.31
CA ALA A 608 8.68 18.16 -11.75
C ALA A 608 7.79 19.39 -12.04
N GLU A 609 6.78 19.63 -11.20
CA GLU A 609 5.94 20.82 -11.30
C GLU A 609 6.69 22.09 -10.93
N ALA A 610 7.48 22.07 -9.86
CA ALA A 610 8.35 23.18 -9.49
C ALA A 610 9.33 23.54 -10.61
N TYR A 611 9.89 22.55 -11.32
CA TYR A 611 10.72 22.77 -12.51
C TYR A 611 9.97 23.50 -13.63
N LYS A 612 8.69 23.16 -13.88
CA LYS A 612 7.86 23.86 -14.87
C LYS A 612 7.55 25.29 -14.45
N LEU A 613 7.35 25.53 -13.15
CA LEU A 613 7.07 26.87 -12.59
C LEU A 613 8.32 27.76 -12.55
N SER A 614 9.48 27.19 -12.22
CA SER A 614 10.77 27.85 -12.13
C SER A 614 11.90 26.86 -12.46
N PRO A 615 12.44 26.90 -13.69
CA PRO A 615 13.45 25.93 -14.12
C PRO A 615 14.71 25.95 -13.23
N ASN A 616 14.91 24.87 -12.49
CA ASN A 616 16.11 24.57 -11.72
C ASN A 616 16.50 23.10 -12.00
N PRO A 617 17.69 22.83 -12.59
CA PRO A 617 18.11 21.46 -12.90
C PRO A 617 18.12 20.51 -11.71
N GLU A 618 18.29 21.02 -10.48
CA GLU A 618 18.24 20.18 -9.28
C GLU A 618 16.86 19.57 -9.05
N TYR A 619 15.77 20.25 -9.40
CA TYR A 619 14.42 19.69 -9.28
C TYR A 619 14.27 18.45 -10.16
N LEU A 620 14.70 18.52 -11.43
CA LEU A 620 14.64 17.38 -12.34
C LEU A 620 15.57 16.24 -11.90
N GLU A 621 16.77 16.57 -11.42
CA GLU A 621 17.73 15.59 -10.93
C GLU A 621 17.14 14.79 -9.75
N TYR A 622 16.71 15.47 -8.69
CA TYR A 622 16.20 14.78 -7.51
C TYR A 622 14.85 14.11 -7.76
N ALA A 623 14.01 14.63 -8.65
CA ALA A 623 12.78 13.93 -9.05
C ALA A 623 13.10 12.56 -9.70
N LYS A 624 14.12 12.49 -10.58
CA LYS A 624 14.58 11.22 -11.15
C LYS A 624 15.20 10.30 -10.10
N GLU A 625 15.89 10.83 -9.10
CA GLU A 625 16.43 10.00 -8.01
C GLU A 625 15.33 9.33 -7.18
N HIS A 626 14.19 9.99 -6.98
CA HIS A 626 13.02 9.37 -6.36
C HIS A 626 12.49 8.19 -7.19
N ILE A 627 12.51 8.27 -8.52
CA ILE A 627 12.11 7.14 -9.37
C ILE A 627 13.19 6.04 -9.43
N ASN A 628 14.48 6.41 -9.43
CA ASN A 628 15.57 5.43 -9.32
C ASN A 628 15.49 4.60 -8.03
N TYR A 629 15.01 5.19 -6.93
CA TYR A 629 14.76 4.50 -5.67
C TYR A 629 13.74 3.37 -5.83
N CYS A 630 12.65 3.59 -6.57
CA CYS A 630 11.65 2.56 -6.89
C CYS A 630 12.24 1.38 -7.70
N PHE A 631 13.30 1.63 -8.47
CA PHE A 631 13.98 0.63 -9.29
C PHE A 631 15.22 0.00 -8.65
N GLY A 632 15.40 0.11 -7.34
CA GLY A 632 16.44 -0.62 -6.61
C GLY A 632 17.64 0.20 -6.13
N LYS A 633 17.67 1.51 -6.38
CA LYS A 633 18.62 2.42 -5.70
C LYS A 633 18.14 2.73 -4.28
N ASN A 634 18.04 1.70 -3.45
CA ASN A 634 17.53 1.77 -2.08
C ASN A 634 18.31 0.81 -1.15
N SER A 635 17.98 0.88 0.14
CA SER A 635 18.63 0.12 1.22
C SER A 635 18.44 -1.40 1.15
N LEU A 636 17.57 -1.89 0.26
CA LEU A 636 17.32 -3.30 0.04
C LEU A 636 17.99 -3.80 -1.25
N GLY A 637 18.41 -2.88 -2.12
CA GLY A 637 18.84 -3.20 -3.48
C GLY A 637 17.73 -3.88 -4.28
N PHE A 638 16.47 -3.51 -4.03
CA PHE A 638 15.27 -4.22 -4.50
C PHE A 638 14.36 -3.29 -5.33
N SER A 639 13.91 -3.71 -6.51
CA SER A 639 12.91 -2.95 -7.25
C SER A 639 11.52 -3.23 -6.71
N PHE A 640 10.83 -2.18 -6.25
CA PHE A 640 9.46 -2.27 -5.78
C PHE A 640 8.43 -2.41 -6.92
N VAL A 641 8.89 -2.58 -8.17
CA VAL A 641 8.03 -2.65 -9.36
C VAL A 641 8.01 -4.08 -9.91
N SER A 642 6.84 -4.69 -10.00
CA SER A 642 6.72 -6.09 -10.43
C SER A 642 7.16 -6.28 -11.88
N GLY A 643 7.95 -7.32 -12.12
CA GLY A 643 8.46 -7.69 -13.45
C GLY A 643 9.65 -6.86 -13.94
N TYR A 644 10.12 -5.88 -13.18
CA TYR A 644 11.14 -4.92 -13.63
C TYR A 644 12.33 -4.85 -12.68
N GLY A 645 13.53 -5.08 -13.21
CA GLY A 645 14.78 -5.20 -12.44
C GLY A 645 15.29 -6.64 -12.41
N THR A 646 16.45 -6.84 -11.79
CA THR A 646 17.00 -8.19 -11.54
C THR A 646 16.39 -8.82 -10.29
N ASP A 647 16.16 -7.98 -9.29
CA ASP A 647 15.56 -8.35 -8.03
C ASP A 647 14.39 -7.42 -7.73
N TYR A 648 13.19 -7.95 -7.84
CA TYR A 648 11.96 -7.18 -7.98
C TYR A 648 10.77 -7.86 -7.30
N LEU A 649 9.68 -7.11 -7.14
CA LEU A 649 8.38 -7.53 -6.58
C LEU A 649 7.82 -8.78 -7.27
N LYS A 650 7.84 -9.93 -6.58
CA LYS A 650 7.35 -11.23 -7.12
C LYS A 650 6.10 -11.72 -6.41
N ASN A 651 5.96 -11.43 -5.11
CA ASN A 651 4.90 -11.98 -4.25
C ASN A 651 4.06 -10.87 -3.60
N PRO A 652 3.47 -9.94 -4.38
CA PRO A 652 2.67 -8.85 -3.83
C PRO A 652 1.47 -9.39 -3.04
N HIS A 653 1.04 -8.66 -2.01
CA HIS A 653 -0.29 -8.85 -1.42
C HIS A 653 -1.34 -8.39 -2.44
N HIS A 654 -1.67 -9.26 -3.38
CA HIS A 654 -2.59 -8.99 -4.48
C HIS A 654 -3.31 -10.28 -4.89
N ARG A 655 -4.62 -10.37 -4.59
CA ARG A 655 -5.39 -11.62 -4.68
C ARG A 655 -5.30 -12.31 -6.05
N PRO A 656 -5.48 -11.64 -7.20
CA PRO A 656 -5.26 -12.25 -8.51
C PRO A 656 -3.84 -12.79 -8.69
N SER A 657 -2.81 -12.08 -8.22
CA SER A 657 -1.43 -12.52 -8.34
C SER A 657 -1.10 -13.71 -7.43
N ILE A 658 -1.66 -13.74 -6.22
CA ILE A 658 -1.50 -14.86 -5.28
C ILE A 658 -2.18 -16.10 -5.85
N ALA A 659 -3.44 -15.97 -6.31
CA ALA A 659 -4.20 -17.07 -6.90
C ALA A 659 -3.51 -17.64 -8.16
N GLN A 660 -2.90 -16.78 -8.98
CA GLN A 660 -2.16 -17.19 -10.18
C GLN A 660 -0.68 -17.52 -9.93
N LYS A 661 -0.19 -17.36 -8.68
CA LYS A 661 1.22 -17.51 -8.29
C LYS A 661 2.17 -16.72 -9.21
N ALA A 662 1.75 -15.52 -9.59
CA ALA A 662 2.48 -14.64 -10.49
C ALA A 662 2.02 -13.18 -10.35
N ALA A 663 2.94 -12.28 -10.03
CA ALA A 663 2.72 -10.83 -10.06
C ALA A 663 2.38 -10.34 -11.49
N ILE A 664 1.38 -9.47 -11.60
CA ILE A 664 1.12 -8.71 -12.84
C ILE A 664 2.28 -7.72 -13.02
N PRO A 665 2.91 -7.59 -14.21
CA PRO A 665 3.97 -6.61 -14.41
C PRO A 665 3.50 -5.16 -14.22
N GLY A 666 4.39 -4.27 -13.76
CA GLY A 666 4.16 -2.82 -13.68
C GLY A 666 3.48 -2.33 -12.40
N MET A 667 3.23 -3.18 -11.40
CA MET A 667 2.66 -2.78 -10.11
C MET A 667 3.75 -2.23 -9.19
N LEU A 668 3.51 -1.07 -8.57
CA LEU A 668 4.37 -0.50 -7.54
C LEU A 668 3.87 -0.94 -6.15
N ALA A 669 4.73 -1.60 -5.38
CA ALA A 669 4.44 -1.95 -3.99
C ALA A 669 4.43 -0.72 -3.08
N GLY A 670 3.69 -0.80 -1.97
CA GLY A 670 3.62 0.25 -0.96
C GLY A 670 4.99 0.68 -0.42
N GLY A 671 5.92 -0.25 -0.28
CA GLY A 671 7.31 0.02 0.12
C GLY A 671 7.53 -0.14 1.63
N PRO A 672 8.68 0.30 2.15
CA PRO A 672 9.00 0.10 3.56
C PRO A 672 8.00 0.79 4.49
N ASN A 673 7.61 0.11 5.56
CA ASN A 673 6.72 0.61 6.61
C ASN A 673 7.27 0.24 7.99
N ASP A 674 7.76 1.20 8.76
CA ASP A 674 8.37 0.98 10.08
C ASP A 674 7.34 0.83 11.21
N ASN A 675 6.06 1.04 10.93
CA ASN A 675 4.97 0.75 11.87
C ASN A 675 4.63 -0.75 11.98
N LEU A 676 5.09 -1.58 11.04
CA LEU A 676 4.88 -3.04 11.02
C LEU A 676 3.40 -3.41 11.25
N GLU A 677 2.51 -2.90 10.40
CA GLU A 677 1.04 -2.94 10.62
C GLU A 677 0.40 -4.27 10.21
N ASP A 678 1.22 -5.28 9.89
CA ASP A 678 0.78 -6.65 9.63
C ASP A 678 1.58 -7.68 10.44
N PRO A 679 0.96 -8.82 10.83
CA PRO A 679 1.62 -9.84 11.64
C PRO A 679 2.90 -10.40 11.00
N TYR A 680 2.93 -10.51 9.66
CA TYR A 680 4.07 -11.08 8.95
C TYR A 680 5.29 -10.14 9.00
N ALA A 681 5.08 -8.85 8.78
CA ALA A 681 6.07 -7.79 8.91
C ALA A 681 6.60 -7.74 10.34
N GLN A 682 5.74 -7.81 11.36
CA GLN A 682 6.19 -7.88 12.76
C GLN A 682 7.10 -9.09 12.99
N GLY A 683 6.72 -10.26 12.48
CA GLY A 683 7.48 -11.50 12.65
C GLY A 683 8.87 -11.51 11.98
N ILE A 684 9.08 -10.72 10.93
CA ILE A 684 10.31 -10.70 10.11
C ILE A 684 11.17 -9.45 10.32
N LEU A 685 10.55 -8.29 10.50
CA LEU A 685 11.19 -6.98 10.36
C LEU A 685 11.39 -6.24 11.69
N GLU A 686 10.95 -6.80 12.82
CA GLU A 686 11.17 -6.19 14.13
C GLU A 686 12.67 -5.89 14.36
N GLY A 687 12.97 -4.65 14.74
CA GLY A 687 14.33 -4.17 14.98
C GLY A 687 15.11 -3.76 13.73
N GLN A 688 14.54 -3.87 12.52
CA GLN A 688 15.14 -3.32 11.31
C GLN A 688 15.08 -1.78 11.30
N ALA A 689 16.00 -1.16 10.56
CA ALA A 689 15.97 0.29 10.34
C ALA A 689 14.77 0.67 9.43
N PRO A 690 14.18 1.89 9.56
CA PRO A 690 12.93 2.24 8.88
C PRO A 690 12.88 1.97 7.37
N ALA A 691 13.92 2.35 6.63
CA ALA A 691 14.02 2.16 5.18
C ALA A 691 14.20 0.68 4.77
N ARG A 692 14.41 -0.22 5.73
CA ARG A 692 14.58 -1.66 5.53
C ARG A 692 13.37 -2.48 5.98
N CYS A 693 12.33 -1.84 6.52
CA CYS A 693 11.10 -2.50 6.96
C CYS A 693 10.21 -2.87 5.76
N TYR A 694 10.68 -3.77 4.89
CA TYR A 694 9.94 -4.30 3.74
C TYR A 694 10.27 -5.77 3.53
N VAL A 695 9.28 -6.56 3.12
CA VAL A 695 9.48 -7.97 2.75
C VAL A 695 8.60 -8.35 1.55
N ASP A 696 9.19 -8.97 0.53
CA ASP A 696 8.45 -9.46 -0.65
C ASP A 696 7.70 -10.77 -0.32
N HIS A 697 6.62 -10.65 0.42
CA HIS A 697 5.75 -11.76 0.80
C HIS A 697 4.27 -11.40 0.70
N ALA A 698 3.44 -12.36 0.30
CA ALA A 698 2.02 -12.17 0.03
C ALA A 698 1.21 -11.83 1.30
N GLU A 699 1.68 -12.23 2.48
CA GLU A 699 1.00 -11.92 3.76
C GLU A 699 1.40 -10.55 4.33
N SER A 700 2.40 -9.86 3.76
CA SER A 700 2.82 -8.54 4.25
C SER A 700 2.07 -7.41 3.55
N TYR A 701 0.79 -7.25 3.85
CA TYR A 701 -0.02 -6.20 3.23
C TYR A 701 0.50 -4.78 3.55
N SER A 702 1.09 -4.56 4.73
CA SER A 702 1.52 -3.23 5.16
C SER A 702 2.79 -2.71 4.48
N THR A 703 3.55 -3.61 3.82
CA THR A 703 4.78 -3.28 3.09
C THR A 703 4.71 -3.65 1.61
N ASN A 704 3.92 -4.66 1.25
CA ASN A 704 4.00 -5.36 -0.03
C ASN A 704 2.68 -5.52 -0.79
N GLU A 705 1.62 -4.82 -0.37
CA GLU A 705 0.43 -4.64 -1.20
C GLU A 705 0.74 -3.80 -2.44
N VAL A 706 -0.22 -3.69 -3.35
CA VAL A 706 -0.21 -2.81 -4.54
C VAL A 706 -1.50 -2.00 -4.55
N ASP A 707 -1.51 -0.83 -5.18
CA ASP A 707 -2.67 0.04 -5.18
C ASP A 707 -2.75 0.94 -6.43
N ILE A 708 -3.96 1.20 -6.93
CA ILE A 708 -4.23 2.17 -7.99
C ILE A 708 -3.66 3.56 -7.68
N TYR A 709 -3.73 4.03 -6.43
CA TYR A 709 -3.20 5.35 -6.07
C TYR A 709 -1.72 5.34 -5.65
N TRP A 710 -1.06 4.17 -5.66
CA TRP A 710 0.40 4.08 -5.65
C TRP A 710 0.95 4.02 -7.07
N ASN A 711 0.28 3.29 -7.96
CA ASN A 711 0.62 3.24 -9.37
C ASN A 711 0.36 4.57 -10.11
N SER A 712 -0.68 5.32 -9.74
CA SER A 712 -1.03 6.56 -10.44
C SER A 712 0.03 7.67 -10.30
N PRO A 713 0.58 7.99 -9.10
CA PRO A 713 1.65 8.98 -9.02
C PRO A 713 2.96 8.46 -9.62
N PHE A 714 3.19 7.14 -9.64
CA PHE A 714 4.33 6.54 -10.32
C PHE A 714 4.27 6.77 -11.83
N VAL A 715 3.13 6.48 -12.47
CA VAL A 715 2.87 6.79 -13.88
C VAL A 715 3.03 8.29 -14.13
N TYR A 716 2.47 9.14 -13.27
CA TYR A 716 2.56 10.58 -13.44
C TYR A 716 4.01 11.08 -13.35
N ALA A 717 4.77 10.68 -12.33
CA ALA A 717 6.17 11.04 -12.20
C ALA A 717 7.00 10.56 -13.40
N MET A 718 6.82 9.32 -13.86
CA MET A 718 7.53 8.81 -15.04
C MET A 718 7.20 9.61 -16.31
N ALA A 719 5.93 9.93 -16.53
CA ALA A 719 5.51 10.76 -17.66
C ALA A 719 6.10 12.17 -17.58
N ALA A 720 6.03 12.82 -16.41
CA ALA A 720 6.52 14.18 -16.20
C ALA A 720 8.05 14.29 -16.35
N LEU A 721 8.78 13.22 -16.06
CA LEU A 721 10.25 13.15 -16.13
C LEU A 721 10.77 12.58 -17.46
N ASN A 722 9.87 12.26 -18.40
CA ASN A 722 10.18 11.58 -19.66
C ASN A 722 10.94 10.24 -19.47
N MET A 723 10.58 9.51 -18.42
CA MET A 723 11.04 8.15 -18.12
C MET A 723 10.03 7.15 -18.69
N LYS A 724 9.92 7.14 -20.01
CA LYS A 724 9.00 6.33 -20.80
C LYS A 724 9.64 5.93 -22.12
#